data_AF-F9Q323-F1
#
_entry.id   AF-F9Q323-F1
#
_cell.length_a   1.000
_cell.length_b   1.000
_cell.length_c   1.000
_cell.angle_alpha   90.00
_cell.angle_beta   90.00
_cell.angle_gamma   90.00
#
_symmetry.space_group_name_H-M   'P 1'
#
loop_
_entity.id
_entity.type
_entity.pdbx_description
1 polymer ?
#
loop_
_entity_poly.entity_id
_entity_poly.type
_entity_poly.pdbx_seq_one_letter_code
_entity_poly.pdbx_strand_id
1 'polypeptide(L)'
;MTYGGYTNKGINSAITRFIRNHQKDAWVGDYRSYGGAANYPLLGGYSMKDFEGWQGRSDYNGYVTNLFAHDVMTKYFQHFTVSKWENGTPVTMTDNGSTYKWTPEMKVELVDAAGNKVVVTRKSNDVNSPQYRERTVTLNGRVIQDGSAYLTPWNWDANGKKLPADKEKMYYFNTQAGATTWTLPSDWANSKVYLYKLTDQGKTEEQELTVKDGKITLDLLANQPYVLYRSKQTNPEMSWSEGMHIYDQGFNSGTLKHWTISGDASKAEIVKSQGANEMLRIQGNKSKVSLTQKLTGLKPNTKYAVYVGVDNRSNAKASITVNTGEKEVTTYTNKSLALNYIKAYAHNNRRENATVDDTSYFQNMYAFFTTGSDVSNVTLTLSREAGDEATYFDEIRTFENNSSMYGENHDTGKGTFKQDFENVAQGIFPFVVGGVEGVEDNRTHLSEKHDPYTQRGWNGKKVDDVIDGNWSLKTNGLVSRRNLVYQTIPQNFRFEAGKTYRVTFEYEAGSDNTYAFVVGKGEFQSGNRGTKASNLEMHELPNTWTDSKKAKKATFLVTGAETGDTWVGIYSTGNTSNTRGDSGGNANFRGYNDFMMDNLQIEEITLTGKMLTENALKNYLPTVAMTNYTKESMDALKEAVFNLSQADDDISVEDARAEIAKIEALKNALVQKKTALVAEDFESLDAPAQSGEGIENAFDGNVSSLWHTSWNGGDVGKPATMVLKEPTEITGLRYVPRGSGSNGNLRDVKLVVTDESGKEHTFTVTDWPDNNKPKDIDFGKTIKAKKIVLTGTKTYGDGGDKYQSAAELIFTRPQVAETPLDMSGYEAALAKAQKLTDKDNQEEVASVQASMKYATDNHLLTERMVAYFADYLNQLKDSATKPDAPTSSKGEEQPPVLDVPEFKGGVNAAEAAVNEVPEFKGGVNAAEAAVHEVPEYKGGINAAEAAVHEVPEYKGGINAAEAAVHEVPEFKGGVNAAEAAVHEVPEFKGGVNAVEAAVNEAPEFKGGVNAVQALVNEKPAYTGVLATAGDQAAPTVEKPEYPLTPSPVADAKTLEDKEEKLPATGEHGSEAALFLASVSIALSAAVLASKRKED
;
A
#
# COMPACT_ATOMS: atom_id res chain seq x y z
N MET A 1 7.67 -24.16 -6.25
CA MET A 1 7.40 -25.28 -5.32
C MET A 1 7.09 -24.89 -3.86
N THR A 2 7.18 -23.63 -3.42
CA THR A 2 7.20 -23.25 -1.98
C THR A 2 5.84 -23.17 -1.26
N TYR A 3 4.75 -22.74 -1.92
CA TYR A 3 3.47 -22.42 -1.26
C TYR A 3 2.69 -23.60 -0.68
N GLY A 4 2.04 -23.42 0.47
CA GLY A 4 0.96 -24.30 0.96
C GLY A 4 1.34 -25.61 1.65
N GLY A 5 2.63 -25.94 1.80
CA GLY A 5 3.06 -27.17 2.48
C GLY A 5 2.75 -28.48 1.71
N TYR A 6 3.20 -29.62 2.22
CA TYR A 6 3.19 -30.90 1.48
C TYR A 6 1.80 -31.36 0.98
N THR A 7 0.72 -30.95 1.64
CA THR A 7 -0.67 -31.31 1.32
C THR A 7 -1.25 -30.56 0.12
N ASN A 8 -0.73 -29.39 -0.24
CA ASN A 8 -1.29 -28.48 -1.25
C ASN A 8 -0.38 -28.37 -2.48
N LYS A 9 0.04 -29.51 -3.05
CA LYS A 9 0.95 -29.58 -4.20
C LYS A 9 0.26 -30.14 -5.45
N GLY A 10 1.02 -30.24 -6.54
CA GLY A 10 0.54 -30.82 -7.78
C GLY A 10 0.09 -32.28 -7.64
N ILE A 11 -0.52 -32.79 -8.70
CA ILE A 11 -1.22 -34.09 -8.72
C ILE A 11 -0.25 -35.23 -8.39
N ASN A 12 -0.39 -35.81 -7.20
CA ASN A 12 0.33 -37.00 -6.78
C ASN A 12 -0.36 -38.28 -7.28
N SER A 13 -0.29 -38.51 -8.59
CA SER A 13 -0.82 -39.72 -9.24
C SER A 13 0.11 -40.16 -10.36
N ALA A 14 0.72 -41.34 -10.21
CA ALA A 14 1.55 -41.94 -11.24
C ALA A 14 0.76 -42.16 -12.54
N ILE A 15 -0.51 -42.60 -12.44
CA ILE A 15 -1.40 -42.81 -13.61
C ILE A 15 -1.66 -41.50 -14.34
N THR A 16 -2.07 -40.45 -13.61
CA THR A 16 -2.40 -39.16 -14.23
C THR A 16 -1.17 -38.51 -14.85
N ARG A 17 0.00 -38.65 -14.20
CA ARG A 17 1.28 -38.15 -14.72
C ARG A 17 1.78 -38.94 -15.91
N PHE A 18 1.67 -40.28 -15.90
CA PHE A 18 1.98 -41.13 -17.05
C PHE A 18 1.27 -40.63 -18.32
N ILE A 19 -0.05 -40.44 -18.23
CA ILE A 19 -0.88 -40.05 -19.38
C ILE A 19 -0.54 -38.63 -19.87
N ARG A 20 -0.28 -37.68 -18.95
CA ARG A 20 -0.31 -36.23 -19.27
C ARG A 20 0.94 -35.42 -18.90
N ASN A 21 2.07 -36.03 -18.51
CA ASN A 21 3.27 -35.29 -18.08
C ASN A 21 3.68 -34.19 -19.08
N HIS A 22 3.63 -34.52 -20.38
CA HIS A 22 3.94 -33.65 -21.52
C HIS A 22 2.96 -32.48 -21.76
N GLN A 23 1.80 -32.47 -21.10
CA GLN A 23 0.68 -31.56 -21.42
C GLN A 23 0.50 -30.41 -20.42
N LYS A 24 1.21 -30.43 -19.28
CA LYS A 24 1.01 -29.47 -18.18
C LYS A 24 2.12 -29.52 -17.15
N ASP A 25 2.27 -28.42 -16.41
CA ASP A 25 3.09 -28.31 -15.20
C ASP A 25 2.21 -28.36 -13.95
N ALA A 26 1.55 -29.49 -13.74
CA ALA A 26 0.60 -29.70 -12.63
C ALA A 26 1.04 -30.81 -11.66
N TRP A 27 2.34 -31.07 -11.57
CA TRP A 27 2.90 -32.25 -10.92
C TRP A 27 3.65 -31.91 -9.64
N VAL A 28 3.88 -32.92 -8.79
CA VAL A 28 4.84 -32.83 -7.70
C VAL A 28 6.26 -32.73 -8.30
N GLY A 29 6.94 -31.62 -8.07
CA GLY A 29 8.37 -31.42 -8.36
C GLY A 29 9.28 -31.82 -7.20
N ASP A 30 10.59 -31.66 -7.36
CA ASP A 30 11.54 -31.96 -6.26
C ASP A 30 11.45 -30.89 -5.17
N TYR A 31 11.17 -31.33 -3.94
CA TYR A 31 11.20 -30.51 -2.74
C TYR A 31 11.35 -31.41 -1.51
N ARG A 32 12.59 -31.77 -1.19
CA ARG A 32 12.96 -32.86 -0.26
C ARG A 32 12.19 -32.84 1.08
N SER A 33 11.90 -31.67 1.65
CA SER A 33 11.25 -31.54 2.97
C SER A 33 9.76 -31.93 2.99
N TYR A 34 9.13 -32.17 1.83
CA TYR A 34 7.77 -32.70 1.75
C TYR A 34 7.74 -34.24 1.60
N GLY A 35 8.91 -34.88 1.51
CA GLY A 35 9.04 -36.32 1.40
C GLY A 35 8.27 -36.93 0.22
N GLY A 36 7.89 -38.22 0.34
CA GLY A 36 7.07 -38.96 -0.62
C GLY A 36 7.43 -38.72 -2.09
N ALA A 37 6.43 -38.34 -2.89
CA ALA A 37 6.57 -38.00 -4.32
C ALA A 37 7.43 -36.75 -4.59
N ALA A 38 7.65 -35.89 -3.60
CA ALA A 38 8.49 -34.70 -3.72
C ALA A 38 9.97 -34.99 -3.41
N ASN A 39 10.31 -36.17 -2.90
CA ASN A 39 11.71 -36.55 -2.69
C ASN A 39 12.33 -37.05 -4.01
N TYR A 40 12.75 -36.09 -4.85
CA TYR A 40 13.41 -36.32 -6.14
C TYR A 40 12.57 -37.20 -7.10
N PRO A 41 11.41 -36.72 -7.59
CA PRO A 41 10.65 -37.39 -8.64
C PRO A 41 11.49 -37.55 -9.92
N LEU A 42 11.46 -38.74 -10.53
CA LEU A 42 12.30 -39.06 -11.68
C LEU A 42 12.06 -38.14 -12.89
N LEU A 43 10.80 -37.79 -13.17
CA LEU A 43 10.43 -36.81 -14.21
C LEU A 43 10.63 -35.34 -13.76
N GLY A 44 11.24 -35.09 -12.61
CA GLY A 44 11.34 -33.78 -11.98
C GLY A 44 9.94 -33.18 -11.72
N GLY A 45 9.75 -31.93 -12.12
CA GLY A 45 8.50 -31.19 -12.06
C GLY A 45 8.83 -29.70 -11.91
N TYR A 46 8.08 -28.83 -12.59
CA TYR A 46 8.44 -27.43 -12.76
C TYR A 46 8.64 -26.71 -11.41
N SER A 47 9.77 -26.04 -11.23
CA SER A 47 10.16 -25.37 -10.01
C SER A 47 10.23 -23.86 -10.23
N MET A 48 9.07 -23.19 -10.25
CA MET A 48 9.05 -21.74 -10.50
C MET A 48 9.80 -20.91 -9.45
N LYS A 49 10.62 -19.98 -9.95
CA LYS A 49 11.20 -18.79 -9.32
C LYS A 49 10.90 -17.58 -10.22
N ASP A 50 11.22 -16.39 -9.74
CA ASP A 50 10.84 -15.09 -10.34
C ASP A 50 11.94 -14.07 -10.01
N PHE A 51 12.13 -13.06 -10.87
CA PHE A 51 13.05 -11.94 -10.64
C PHE A 51 12.42 -10.55 -10.92
N GLU A 52 11.14 -10.51 -11.27
CA GLU A 52 10.42 -9.29 -11.69
C GLU A 52 9.42 -8.86 -10.60
N GLY A 53 9.86 -8.86 -9.34
CA GLY A 53 9.15 -8.26 -8.21
C GLY A 53 8.11 -9.12 -7.50
N TRP A 54 7.66 -10.25 -8.07
CA TRP A 54 6.66 -11.11 -7.41
C TRP A 54 7.11 -11.54 -6.00
N GLN A 55 6.33 -11.15 -4.97
CA GLN A 55 6.65 -11.34 -3.55
C GLN A 55 7.98 -10.71 -3.07
N GLY A 56 8.51 -9.74 -3.81
CA GLY A 56 9.78 -9.08 -3.55
C GLY A 56 11.02 -9.81 -4.07
N ARG A 57 10.84 -10.78 -4.98
CA ARG A 57 11.94 -11.54 -5.59
C ARG A 57 12.52 -10.77 -6.78
N SER A 58 13.81 -10.42 -6.74
CA SER A 58 14.56 -9.91 -7.91
C SER A 58 15.89 -10.60 -8.20
N ASP A 59 16.17 -11.75 -7.57
CA ASP A 59 17.41 -12.54 -7.78
C ASP A 59 17.41 -13.25 -9.16
N TYR A 60 17.90 -12.53 -10.17
CA TYR A 60 18.06 -13.03 -11.54
C TYR A 60 18.99 -14.26 -11.62
N ASN A 61 20.10 -14.25 -10.86
CA ASN A 61 21.07 -15.35 -10.88
C ASN A 61 20.43 -16.64 -10.34
N GLY A 62 19.75 -16.57 -9.19
CA GLY A 62 19.05 -17.72 -8.62
C GLY A 62 17.85 -18.18 -9.44
N TYR A 63 17.21 -17.29 -10.21
CA TYR A 63 16.22 -17.66 -11.24
C TYR A 63 16.87 -18.51 -12.34
N VAL A 64 17.93 -18.03 -12.99
CA VAL A 64 18.61 -18.76 -14.07
C VAL A 64 19.21 -20.08 -13.57
N THR A 65 19.87 -20.09 -12.41
CA THR A 65 20.43 -21.32 -11.83
C THR A 65 19.33 -22.37 -11.58
N ASN A 66 18.15 -21.98 -11.12
CA ASN A 66 17.02 -22.88 -10.92
C ASN A 66 16.48 -23.47 -12.23
N LEU A 67 16.38 -22.65 -13.30
CA LEU A 67 15.95 -23.13 -14.62
C LEU A 67 16.82 -24.31 -15.09
N PHE A 68 18.15 -24.20 -14.97
CA PHE A 68 19.06 -25.28 -15.35
C PHE A 68 19.10 -26.43 -14.32
N ALA A 69 18.96 -26.16 -13.03
CA ALA A 69 18.94 -27.21 -12.01
C ALA A 69 17.72 -28.15 -12.10
N HIS A 70 16.55 -27.62 -12.49
CA HIS A 70 15.28 -28.37 -12.47
C HIS A 70 14.57 -28.37 -13.83
N ASP A 71 14.31 -27.19 -14.38
CA ASP A 71 13.29 -27.01 -15.40
C ASP A 71 13.74 -27.49 -16.79
N VAL A 72 15.02 -27.30 -17.17
CA VAL A 72 15.57 -27.79 -18.45
C VAL A 72 15.33 -29.30 -18.62
N MET A 73 15.64 -30.11 -17.59
CA MET A 73 15.43 -31.56 -17.67
C MET A 73 13.94 -31.94 -17.60
N THR A 74 13.13 -31.24 -16.81
CA THR A 74 11.68 -31.47 -16.79
C THR A 74 11.02 -31.15 -18.13
N LYS A 75 11.39 -30.04 -18.75
CA LYS A 75 10.94 -29.64 -20.10
C LYS A 75 11.45 -30.61 -21.16
N TYR A 76 12.69 -31.09 -21.05
CA TYR A 76 13.22 -32.14 -21.93
C TYR A 76 12.34 -33.40 -21.90
N PHE A 77 11.95 -33.90 -20.72
CA PHE A 77 11.03 -35.04 -20.63
C PHE A 77 9.64 -34.77 -21.22
N GLN A 78 9.18 -33.52 -21.23
CA GLN A 78 7.88 -33.14 -21.80
C GLN A 78 7.85 -33.15 -23.34
N HIS A 79 9.00 -33.26 -24.02
CA HIS A 79 9.05 -33.52 -25.46
C HIS A 79 8.77 -34.99 -25.83
N PHE A 80 8.59 -35.87 -24.82
CA PHE A 80 8.30 -37.29 -24.97
C PHE A 80 7.02 -37.67 -24.21
N THR A 81 6.34 -38.73 -24.66
CA THR A 81 5.19 -39.31 -23.96
C THR A 81 5.63 -40.54 -23.15
N VAL A 82 5.10 -40.73 -21.95
CA VAL A 82 5.50 -41.87 -21.10
C VAL A 82 4.92 -43.16 -21.68
N SER A 83 5.77 -44.18 -21.86
CA SER A 83 5.40 -45.49 -22.39
C SER A 83 5.52 -46.62 -21.37
N LYS A 84 6.36 -46.45 -20.33
CA LYS A 84 6.49 -47.41 -19.23
C LYS A 84 6.82 -46.72 -17.90
N TRP A 85 6.30 -47.27 -16.82
CA TRP A 85 6.57 -46.82 -15.44
C TRP A 85 6.73 -48.04 -14.53
N GLU A 86 7.85 -48.12 -13.82
CA GLU A 86 8.23 -49.24 -12.95
C GLU A 86 8.49 -48.71 -11.53
N ASN A 87 7.81 -49.28 -10.54
CA ASN A 87 7.91 -48.92 -9.13
C ASN A 87 8.93 -49.81 -8.38
N GLY A 88 9.48 -49.29 -7.28
CA GLY A 88 10.34 -50.03 -6.36
C GLY A 88 9.58 -50.74 -5.23
N THR A 89 10.32 -51.24 -4.25
CA THR A 89 9.77 -51.69 -2.96
C THR A 89 9.43 -50.49 -2.06
N PRO A 90 8.42 -50.58 -1.18
CA PRO A 90 8.07 -49.48 -0.27
C PRO A 90 9.21 -49.10 0.69
N VAL A 91 9.48 -47.80 0.81
CA VAL A 91 10.42 -47.20 1.76
C VAL A 91 9.69 -46.61 2.96
N THR A 92 10.39 -46.43 4.10
CA THR A 92 9.88 -45.65 5.24
C THR A 92 10.43 -44.23 5.18
N MET A 93 9.58 -43.22 5.35
CA MET A 93 9.99 -41.81 5.49
C MET A 93 9.43 -41.24 6.79
N THR A 94 10.13 -40.25 7.36
CA THR A 94 9.70 -39.52 8.56
C THR A 94 9.91 -38.02 8.33
N ASP A 95 8.82 -37.31 8.09
CA ASP A 95 8.78 -35.87 7.87
C ASP A 95 7.35 -35.35 8.12
N ASN A 96 7.19 -34.03 8.21
CA ASN A 96 5.90 -33.35 8.39
C ASN A 96 5.02 -33.93 9.53
N GLY A 97 5.65 -34.38 10.63
CA GLY A 97 4.97 -34.89 11.82
C GLY A 97 4.52 -36.36 11.76
N SER A 98 4.85 -37.11 10.70
CA SER A 98 4.44 -38.52 10.57
C SER A 98 5.58 -39.44 10.11
N THR A 99 5.45 -40.74 10.40
CA THR A 99 6.27 -41.79 9.77
C THR A 99 5.35 -42.64 8.89
N TYR A 100 5.69 -42.75 7.61
CA TYR A 100 4.81 -43.33 6.60
C TYR A 100 5.57 -44.22 5.61
N LYS A 101 4.81 -45.02 4.86
CA LYS A 101 5.32 -45.84 3.75
C LYS A 101 5.07 -45.14 2.43
N TRP A 102 6.09 -45.11 1.57
CA TRP A 102 6.01 -44.58 0.21
C TRP A 102 6.57 -45.60 -0.78
N THR A 103 5.91 -45.78 -1.92
CA THR A 103 6.41 -46.66 -3.01
C THR A 103 6.90 -45.78 -4.15
N PRO A 104 8.22 -45.59 -4.32
CA PRO A 104 8.76 -44.70 -5.33
C PRO A 104 8.77 -45.34 -6.72
N GLU A 105 8.78 -44.49 -7.74
CA GLU A 105 9.17 -44.88 -9.08
C GLU A 105 10.69 -45.08 -9.17
N MET A 106 11.08 -46.21 -9.77
CA MET A 106 12.46 -46.63 -9.95
C MET A 106 12.93 -46.47 -11.39
N LYS A 107 12.01 -46.61 -12.37
CA LYS A 107 12.34 -46.45 -13.79
C LYS A 107 11.14 -45.97 -14.59
N VAL A 108 11.37 -45.02 -15.49
CA VAL A 108 10.35 -44.46 -16.40
C VAL A 108 10.92 -44.45 -17.82
N GLU A 109 10.17 -44.98 -18.78
CA GLU A 109 10.51 -44.95 -20.20
C GLU A 109 9.56 -44.00 -20.93
N LEU A 110 10.11 -43.18 -21.84
CA LEU A 110 9.37 -42.22 -22.64
C LEU A 110 9.78 -42.34 -24.12
N VAL A 111 8.86 -42.01 -25.03
CA VAL A 111 9.06 -42.07 -26.49
C VAL A 111 8.49 -40.84 -27.20
N ASP A 112 9.10 -40.47 -28.32
CA ASP A 112 8.57 -39.46 -29.24
C ASP A 112 8.03 -40.09 -30.54
N ALA A 113 7.44 -39.27 -31.41
CA ALA A 113 6.92 -39.71 -32.70
C ALA A 113 8.01 -40.12 -33.72
N ALA A 114 9.29 -39.78 -33.46
CA ALA A 114 10.43 -40.19 -34.28
C ALA A 114 11.03 -41.53 -33.84
N GLY A 115 10.48 -42.16 -32.79
CA GLY A 115 10.97 -43.43 -32.25
C GLY A 115 12.17 -43.30 -31.33
N ASN A 116 12.56 -42.09 -30.93
CA ASN A 116 13.58 -41.91 -29.89
C ASN A 116 13.04 -42.41 -28.55
N LYS A 117 13.90 -43.08 -27.78
CA LYS A 117 13.57 -43.63 -26.48
C LYS A 117 14.41 -42.99 -25.38
N VAL A 118 13.74 -42.35 -24.42
CA VAL A 118 14.35 -41.88 -23.18
C VAL A 118 14.09 -42.90 -22.07
N VAL A 119 15.11 -43.21 -21.28
CA VAL A 119 14.96 -44.04 -20.07
C VAL A 119 15.56 -43.31 -18.89
N VAL A 120 14.74 -43.07 -17.87
CA VAL A 120 15.10 -42.44 -16.59
C VAL A 120 15.10 -43.50 -15.50
N THR A 121 16.16 -43.61 -14.70
CA THR A 121 16.30 -44.65 -13.66
C THR A 121 16.87 -44.07 -12.38
N ARG A 122 16.24 -44.36 -11.23
CA ARG A 122 16.72 -44.00 -9.89
C ARG A 122 17.91 -44.91 -9.52
N LYS A 123 19.00 -44.34 -9.01
CA LYS A 123 20.24 -45.12 -8.76
C LYS A 123 20.18 -45.99 -7.50
N SER A 124 19.29 -45.71 -6.56
CA SER A 124 19.03 -46.57 -5.39
C SER A 124 17.56 -46.50 -4.97
N ASN A 125 17.04 -47.59 -4.39
CA ASN A 125 15.74 -47.62 -3.72
C ASN A 125 15.85 -47.44 -2.19
N ASP A 126 17.06 -47.38 -1.61
CA ASP A 126 17.23 -47.03 -0.21
C ASP A 126 17.14 -45.51 -0.05
N VAL A 127 16.06 -45.03 0.58
CA VAL A 127 15.80 -43.61 0.84
C VAL A 127 16.90 -42.89 1.64
N ASN A 128 17.72 -43.63 2.39
CA ASN A 128 18.83 -43.09 3.18
C ASN A 128 20.11 -42.93 2.36
N SER A 129 20.21 -43.64 1.23
CA SER A 129 21.33 -43.53 0.29
C SER A 129 21.22 -42.23 -0.52
N PRO A 130 22.32 -41.46 -0.69
CA PRO A 130 22.33 -40.28 -1.57
C PRO A 130 21.85 -40.59 -2.99
N GLN A 131 22.14 -41.80 -3.48
CA GLN A 131 21.78 -42.28 -4.81
C GLN A 131 20.26 -42.49 -4.99
N TYR A 132 19.44 -42.42 -3.93
CA TYR A 132 18.00 -42.29 -4.08
C TYR A 132 17.62 -40.96 -4.73
N ARG A 133 18.36 -39.89 -4.42
CA ARG A 133 18.19 -38.54 -5.00
C ARG A 133 19.09 -38.31 -6.21
N GLU A 134 19.49 -39.38 -6.89
CA GLU A 134 20.19 -39.34 -8.16
C GLU A 134 19.44 -40.19 -9.20
N ARG A 135 19.44 -39.72 -10.45
CA ARG A 135 18.95 -40.48 -11.60
C ARG A 135 20.00 -40.57 -12.69
N THR A 136 19.98 -41.66 -13.43
CA THR A 136 20.55 -41.71 -14.77
C THR A 136 19.44 -41.42 -15.79
N VAL A 137 19.79 -40.71 -16.86
CA VAL A 137 18.94 -40.54 -18.04
C VAL A 137 19.72 -41.00 -19.26
N THR A 138 19.11 -41.84 -20.08
CA THR A 138 19.66 -42.21 -21.40
C THR A 138 18.71 -41.77 -22.51
N LEU A 139 19.27 -41.35 -23.65
CA LEU A 139 18.58 -41.19 -24.93
C LEU A 139 19.13 -42.23 -25.90
N ASN A 140 18.28 -43.11 -26.42
CA ASN A 140 18.66 -44.20 -27.33
C ASN A 140 19.84 -45.05 -26.79
N GLY A 141 19.87 -45.27 -25.47
CA GLY A 141 20.94 -46.00 -24.77
C GLY A 141 22.18 -45.18 -24.40
N ARG A 142 22.35 -43.95 -24.93
CA ARG A 142 23.46 -43.05 -24.61
C ARG A 142 23.14 -42.23 -23.35
N VAL A 143 24.02 -42.24 -22.35
CA VAL A 143 23.83 -41.45 -21.11
C VAL A 143 23.88 -39.95 -21.42
N ILE A 144 22.89 -39.21 -20.91
CA ILE A 144 22.76 -37.75 -21.00
C ILE A 144 22.57 -37.06 -19.64
N GLN A 145 22.24 -37.79 -18.57
CA GLN A 145 22.35 -37.32 -17.18
C GLN A 145 22.87 -38.46 -16.30
N ASP A 146 23.73 -38.15 -15.34
CA ASP A 146 24.05 -39.02 -14.20
C ASP A 146 24.24 -38.16 -12.94
N GLY A 147 23.36 -38.34 -11.95
CA GLY A 147 23.42 -37.62 -10.68
C GLY A 147 23.34 -36.10 -10.84
N SER A 148 24.41 -35.40 -10.44
CA SER A 148 24.50 -33.93 -10.38
C SER A 148 24.64 -33.25 -11.74
N ALA A 149 25.01 -33.99 -12.79
CA ALA A 149 25.42 -33.43 -14.08
C ALA A 149 24.62 -33.99 -15.26
N TYR A 150 24.41 -33.16 -16.29
CA TYR A 150 23.83 -33.58 -17.57
C TYR A 150 24.53 -32.95 -18.77
N LEU A 151 24.48 -33.65 -19.91
CA LEU A 151 24.80 -33.15 -21.25
C LEU A 151 23.63 -33.51 -22.19
N THR A 152 22.63 -32.64 -22.21
CA THR A 152 21.31 -32.92 -22.79
C THR A 152 21.17 -32.28 -24.17
N PRO A 153 20.86 -33.05 -25.23
CA PRO A 153 20.63 -32.48 -26.56
C PRO A 153 19.33 -31.67 -26.56
N TRP A 154 19.33 -30.54 -27.26
CA TRP A 154 18.18 -29.67 -27.40
C TRP A 154 17.98 -29.34 -28.89
N ASN A 155 17.10 -30.10 -29.53
CA ASN A 155 16.88 -30.07 -30.99
C ASN A 155 15.67 -29.21 -31.40
N TRP A 156 15.16 -28.37 -30.48
CA TRP A 156 13.98 -27.54 -30.69
C TRP A 156 14.29 -26.05 -30.53
N ASP A 157 13.66 -25.21 -31.35
CA ASP A 157 13.65 -23.76 -31.17
C ASP A 157 12.78 -23.35 -29.97
N ALA A 158 12.70 -22.05 -29.68
CA ALA A 158 11.90 -21.54 -28.57
C ALA A 158 10.38 -21.83 -28.72
N ASN A 159 9.91 -22.13 -29.93
CA ASN A 159 8.52 -22.44 -30.26
C ASN A 159 8.27 -23.95 -30.40
N GLY A 160 9.24 -24.80 -30.05
CA GLY A 160 9.13 -26.26 -30.13
C GLY A 160 9.32 -26.85 -31.53
N LYS A 161 9.68 -26.05 -32.55
CA LYS A 161 9.96 -26.56 -33.91
C LYS A 161 11.37 -27.16 -33.97
N LYS A 162 11.57 -28.18 -34.82
CA LYS A 162 12.89 -28.80 -35.00
C LYS A 162 13.92 -27.80 -35.54
N LEU A 163 15.10 -27.75 -34.92
CA LEU A 163 16.22 -26.91 -35.34
C LEU A 163 16.88 -27.44 -36.63
N PRO A 164 17.43 -26.56 -37.48
CA PRO A 164 18.42 -26.91 -38.49
C PRO A 164 19.64 -27.60 -37.87
N ALA A 165 20.28 -28.52 -38.61
CA ALA A 165 21.39 -29.34 -38.08
C ALA A 165 22.58 -28.52 -37.56
N ASP A 166 22.91 -27.38 -38.18
CA ASP A 166 23.98 -26.48 -37.73
C ASP A 166 23.63 -25.68 -36.44
N LYS A 167 22.34 -25.69 -36.05
CA LYS A 167 21.81 -25.04 -34.84
C LYS A 167 21.46 -26.01 -33.72
N GLU A 168 21.46 -27.32 -33.99
CA GLU A 168 21.33 -28.33 -32.94
C GLU A 168 22.46 -28.19 -31.90
N LYS A 169 22.11 -28.31 -30.63
CA LYS A 169 22.97 -27.97 -29.49
C LYS A 169 22.83 -28.98 -28.36
N MET A 170 23.76 -28.94 -27.41
CA MET A 170 23.61 -29.60 -26.11
C MET A 170 23.79 -28.59 -24.98
N TYR A 171 22.97 -28.68 -23.94
CA TYR A 171 23.20 -27.95 -22.69
C TYR A 171 23.98 -28.81 -21.71
N TYR A 172 24.99 -28.22 -21.08
CA TYR A 172 25.71 -28.80 -19.95
C TYR A 172 25.44 -27.99 -18.68
N PHE A 173 25.23 -28.70 -17.59
CA PHE A 173 25.12 -28.15 -16.24
C PHE A 173 25.54 -29.22 -15.22
N ASN A 174 26.22 -28.80 -14.16
CA ASN A 174 26.57 -29.66 -13.03
C ASN A 174 26.38 -28.88 -11.73
N THR A 175 25.64 -29.42 -10.77
CA THR A 175 25.43 -28.76 -9.46
C THR A 175 26.64 -28.82 -8.55
N GLN A 176 27.65 -29.63 -8.90
CA GLN A 176 28.92 -29.80 -8.18
C GLN A 176 30.10 -29.49 -9.10
N ALA A 177 31.29 -29.27 -8.51
CA ALA A 177 32.53 -29.13 -9.27
C ALA A 177 33.07 -30.51 -9.70
N GLY A 178 33.95 -30.53 -10.70
CA GLY A 178 34.73 -31.70 -11.10
C GLY A 178 34.39 -32.26 -12.48
N ALA A 179 35.39 -32.93 -13.06
CA ALA A 179 35.36 -33.43 -14.43
C ALA A 179 34.30 -34.53 -14.66
N THR A 180 33.51 -34.35 -15.72
CA THR A 180 32.54 -35.33 -16.22
C THR A 180 32.86 -35.70 -17.66
N THR A 181 32.66 -36.97 -18.06
CA THR A 181 33.00 -37.46 -19.41
C THR A 181 31.79 -38.06 -20.10
N TRP A 182 31.52 -37.61 -21.32
CA TRP A 182 30.29 -37.89 -22.05
C TRP A 182 30.57 -38.50 -23.43
N THR A 183 29.85 -39.55 -23.78
CA THR A 183 29.82 -40.08 -25.16
C THR A 183 28.91 -39.20 -26.01
N LEU A 184 29.40 -38.77 -27.17
CA LEU A 184 28.66 -38.04 -28.18
C LEU A 184 27.85 -39.01 -29.07
N PRO A 185 26.71 -38.57 -29.64
CA PRO A 185 26.03 -39.32 -30.69
C PRO A 185 26.87 -39.31 -31.99
N SER A 186 26.57 -40.22 -32.93
CA SER A 186 27.40 -40.47 -34.12
C SER A 186 27.54 -39.26 -35.05
N ASP A 187 26.53 -38.39 -35.11
CA ASP A 187 26.50 -37.14 -35.86
C ASP A 187 27.25 -35.98 -35.18
N TRP A 188 27.83 -36.21 -34.00
CA TRP A 188 28.73 -35.30 -33.28
C TRP A 188 30.13 -35.91 -33.07
N ALA A 189 30.25 -37.24 -32.95
CA ALA A 189 31.49 -37.94 -32.63
C ALA A 189 32.64 -37.70 -33.63
N ASN A 190 32.34 -37.33 -34.88
CA ASN A 190 33.32 -36.99 -35.93
C ASN A 190 33.35 -35.49 -36.25
N SER A 191 32.78 -34.63 -35.39
CA SER A 191 32.70 -33.18 -35.58
C SER A 191 33.67 -32.44 -34.67
N LYS A 192 33.98 -31.17 -35.02
CA LYS A 192 34.48 -30.21 -34.03
C LYS A 192 33.35 -29.92 -33.03
N VAL A 193 33.71 -29.58 -31.80
CA VAL A 193 32.74 -29.20 -30.77
C VAL A 193 33.23 -27.92 -30.11
N TYR A 194 32.34 -26.92 -30.02
CA TYR A 194 32.61 -25.63 -29.40
C TYR A 194 31.72 -25.48 -28.17
N LEU A 195 32.34 -25.17 -27.04
CA LEU A 195 31.72 -24.86 -25.77
C LEU A 195 31.59 -23.34 -25.62
N TYR A 196 30.48 -22.90 -25.04
CA TYR A 196 30.25 -21.53 -24.61
C TYR A 196 29.68 -21.52 -23.20
N LYS A 197 30.17 -20.62 -22.36
CA LYS A 197 29.53 -20.26 -21.10
C LYS A 197 28.32 -19.36 -21.40
N LEU A 198 27.23 -19.56 -20.67
CA LEU A 198 26.02 -18.74 -20.81
C LEU A 198 25.94 -17.71 -19.67
N THR A 199 25.89 -16.44 -20.02
CA THR A 199 25.63 -15.33 -19.08
C THR A 199 24.42 -14.53 -19.56
N ASP A 200 24.06 -13.48 -18.83
CA ASP A 200 23.17 -12.39 -19.27
C ASP A 200 23.51 -11.87 -20.69
N GLN A 201 24.79 -11.68 -20.99
CA GLN A 201 25.32 -11.31 -22.32
C GLN A 201 25.28 -12.44 -23.37
N GLY A 202 24.63 -13.57 -23.07
CA GLY A 202 24.50 -14.72 -23.96
C GLY A 202 25.74 -15.63 -23.95
N LYS A 203 26.22 -16.01 -25.13
CA LYS A 203 27.34 -16.96 -25.30
C LYS A 203 28.68 -16.23 -25.15
N THR A 204 29.49 -16.68 -24.21
CA THR A 204 30.82 -16.13 -23.89
C THR A 204 31.86 -17.27 -23.79
N GLU A 205 33.14 -16.90 -23.66
CA GLU A 205 34.24 -17.84 -23.40
C GLU A 205 34.30 -19.02 -24.41
N GLU A 206 34.35 -18.72 -25.73
CA GLU A 206 34.42 -19.74 -26.78
C GLU A 206 35.64 -20.67 -26.60
N GLN A 207 35.38 -21.98 -26.48
CA GLN A 207 36.42 -23.00 -26.37
C GLN A 207 36.15 -24.15 -27.34
N GLU A 208 37.11 -24.45 -28.24
CA GLU A 208 37.08 -25.69 -29.02
C GLU A 208 37.50 -26.88 -28.13
N LEU A 209 36.68 -27.92 -28.07
CA LEU A 209 36.91 -29.12 -27.26
C LEU A 209 37.57 -30.23 -28.07
N THR A 210 38.45 -30.99 -27.42
CA THR A 210 39.04 -32.21 -28.00
C THR A 210 38.05 -33.37 -27.89
N VAL A 211 37.58 -33.87 -29.02
CA VAL A 211 36.84 -35.14 -29.09
C VAL A 211 37.84 -36.30 -29.21
N LYS A 212 37.75 -37.27 -28.30
CA LYS A 212 38.58 -38.48 -28.32
C LYS A 212 37.69 -39.72 -28.23
N ASP A 213 37.84 -40.65 -29.17
CA ASP A 213 37.08 -41.91 -29.23
C ASP A 213 35.55 -41.70 -29.12
N GLY A 214 35.05 -40.62 -29.75
CA GLY A 214 33.64 -40.20 -29.69
C GLY A 214 33.19 -39.62 -28.34
N LYS A 215 34.11 -39.22 -27.46
CA LYS A 215 33.84 -38.67 -26.13
C LYS A 215 34.46 -37.28 -25.94
N ILE A 216 33.87 -36.52 -25.01
CA ILE A 216 34.42 -35.26 -24.49
C ILE A 216 34.44 -35.29 -22.96
N THR A 217 35.39 -34.58 -22.36
CA THR A 217 35.47 -34.36 -20.91
C THR A 217 35.27 -32.88 -20.62
N LEU A 218 34.43 -32.58 -19.64
CA LEU A 218 34.03 -31.24 -19.21
C LEU A 218 34.35 -31.08 -17.72
N ASP A 219 35.31 -30.22 -17.40
CA ASP A 219 35.66 -29.82 -16.03
C ASP A 219 35.44 -28.30 -15.93
N LEU A 220 34.33 -27.92 -15.33
CA LEU A 220 33.70 -26.60 -15.50
C LEU A 220 33.10 -26.13 -14.17
N LEU A 221 32.72 -24.85 -14.11
CA LEU A 221 32.16 -24.24 -12.90
C LEU A 221 30.84 -24.91 -12.48
N ALA A 222 30.71 -25.16 -11.18
CA ALA A 222 29.47 -25.65 -10.59
C ALA A 222 28.35 -24.60 -10.69
N ASN A 223 27.12 -25.05 -10.91
CA ASN A 223 25.91 -24.23 -11.04
C ASN A 223 25.96 -23.15 -12.16
N GLN A 224 26.88 -23.29 -13.11
CA GLN A 224 26.99 -22.45 -14.30
C GLN A 224 26.43 -23.18 -15.53
N PRO A 225 25.49 -22.58 -16.28
CA PRO A 225 25.04 -23.13 -17.57
C PRO A 225 26.08 -22.97 -18.69
N TYR A 226 26.21 -24.00 -19.51
CA TYR A 226 27.00 -24.00 -20.74
C TYR A 226 26.21 -24.57 -21.91
N VAL A 227 26.58 -24.19 -23.14
CA VAL A 227 26.01 -24.73 -24.38
C VAL A 227 27.10 -25.17 -25.34
N LEU A 228 26.88 -26.29 -26.02
CA LEU A 228 27.79 -26.90 -26.97
C LEU A 228 27.18 -26.93 -28.37
N TYR A 229 28.00 -26.66 -29.39
CA TYR A 229 27.64 -26.64 -30.82
C TYR A 229 28.70 -27.35 -31.68
N ARG A 230 28.30 -27.82 -32.88
CA ARG A 230 29.22 -28.41 -33.89
C ARG A 230 30.01 -27.39 -34.71
N SER A 231 29.57 -26.13 -34.69
CA SER A 231 30.16 -25.01 -35.42
C SER A 231 30.15 -23.76 -34.54
N LYS A 232 31.04 -22.81 -34.84
CA LYS A 232 31.11 -21.54 -34.10
C LYS A 232 29.78 -20.78 -34.19
N GLN A 233 29.37 -20.15 -33.09
CA GLN A 233 28.15 -19.35 -33.00
C GLN A 233 28.44 -17.96 -32.43
N THR A 234 27.65 -16.98 -32.84
CA THR A 234 27.69 -15.60 -32.34
C THR A 234 26.44 -15.27 -31.51
N ASN A 235 26.45 -14.16 -30.79
CA ASN A 235 25.23 -13.57 -30.24
C ASN A 235 24.58 -12.67 -31.31
N PRO A 236 23.24 -12.64 -31.42
CA PRO A 236 22.54 -11.69 -32.26
C PRO A 236 22.61 -10.28 -31.64
N GLU A 237 22.31 -9.26 -32.44
CA GLU A 237 21.89 -7.95 -31.91
C GLU A 237 20.52 -8.11 -31.22
N MET A 238 20.34 -7.47 -30.08
CA MET A 238 19.14 -7.62 -29.24
C MET A 238 18.16 -6.46 -29.39
N SER A 239 18.57 -5.35 -30.02
CA SER A 239 17.74 -4.14 -30.16
C SER A 239 17.18 -3.65 -28.82
N TRP A 240 18.06 -3.59 -27.81
CA TRP A 240 17.69 -3.31 -26.43
C TRP A 240 16.82 -2.06 -26.31
N SER A 241 15.66 -2.23 -25.66
CA SER A 241 14.71 -1.14 -25.36
C SER A 241 13.98 -0.57 -26.59
N GLU A 242 13.75 -1.39 -27.62
CA GLU A 242 12.89 -1.03 -28.75
C GLU A 242 11.54 -0.45 -28.29
N GLY A 243 11.10 0.64 -28.94
CA GLY A 243 9.88 1.37 -28.57
C GLY A 243 9.97 2.26 -27.31
N MET A 244 11.03 2.17 -26.50
CA MET A 244 11.19 2.97 -25.26
C MET A 244 11.87 4.34 -25.46
N HIS A 245 11.99 4.76 -26.71
CA HIS A 245 12.64 6.01 -27.16
C HIS A 245 14.15 6.15 -26.87
N ILE A 246 14.81 5.18 -26.24
CA ILE A 246 16.27 5.20 -25.98
C ILE A 246 16.83 3.78 -26.08
N TYR A 247 18.10 3.62 -26.45
CA TYR A 247 18.74 2.31 -26.50
C TYR A 247 19.30 1.91 -25.13
N ASP A 248 19.05 0.66 -24.73
CA ASP A 248 19.54 0.04 -23.49
C ASP A 248 19.26 0.86 -22.22
N GLN A 249 17.98 1.20 -22.02
CA GLN A 249 17.49 2.01 -20.90
C GLN A 249 17.79 1.46 -19.50
N GLY A 250 18.12 0.16 -19.40
CA GLY A 250 18.44 -0.54 -18.16
C GLY A 250 19.85 -1.15 -18.13
N PHE A 251 20.77 -0.65 -18.97
CA PHE A 251 22.20 -1.00 -18.97
C PHE A 251 22.52 -2.51 -19.11
N ASN A 252 21.65 -3.27 -19.77
CA ASN A 252 21.73 -4.71 -19.96
C ASN A 252 22.69 -5.15 -21.07
N SER A 253 23.13 -4.24 -21.96
CA SER A 253 23.99 -4.60 -23.11
C SER A 253 25.48 -4.77 -22.78
N GLY A 254 25.87 -4.59 -21.52
CA GLY A 254 27.26 -4.70 -21.07
C GLY A 254 28.21 -3.64 -21.66
N THR A 255 27.69 -2.56 -22.26
CA THR A 255 28.51 -1.52 -22.88
C THR A 255 27.86 -0.14 -22.86
N LEU A 256 28.66 0.91 -22.61
CA LEU A 256 28.22 2.31 -22.70
C LEU A 256 28.52 2.94 -24.08
N LYS A 257 28.94 2.16 -25.09
CA LYS A 257 29.39 2.67 -26.41
C LYS A 257 28.37 3.52 -27.18
N HIS A 258 27.08 3.37 -26.87
CA HIS A 258 25.97 4.08 -27.49
C HIS A 258 25.69 5.43 -26.81
N TRP A 259 26.25 5.67 -25.61
CA TRP A 259 26.23 6.96 -24.94
C TRP A 259 27.38 7.86 -25.44
N THR A 260 27.08 9.11 -25.74
CA THR A 260 28.12 10.14 -25.91
C THR A 260 28.57 10.59 -24.52
N ILE A 261 29.75 10.17 -24.10
CA ILE A 261 30.31 10.51 -22.78
C ILE A 261 31.15 11.79 -22.89
N SER A 262 30.87 12.76 -22.02
CA SER A 262 31.65 14.00 -21.85
C SER A 262 32.22 14.05 -20.43
N GLY A 263 33.46 14.53 -20.28
CA GLY A 263 34.25 14.43 -19.06
C GLY A 263 35.17 13.19 -19.06
N ASP A 264 35.62 12.78 -17.87
CA ASP A 264 36.46 11.59 -17.70
C ASP A 264 35.61 10.32 -17.80
N ALA A 265 35.63 9.67 -18.97
CA ALA A 265 34.88 8.45 -19.23
C ALA A 265 35.27 7.27 -18.35
N SER A 266 36.45 7.29 -17.70
CA SER A 266 36.85 6.23 -16.75
C SER A 266 36.03 6.25 -15.44
N LYS A 267 35.12 7.22 -15.29
CA LYS A 267 34.29 7.44 -14.10
C LYS A 267 32.85 7.00 -14.29
N ALA A 268 32.48 6.57 -15.50
CA ALA A 268 31.17 6.03 -15.82
C ALA A 268 31.33 4.55 -16.23
N GLU A 269 30.65 3.66 -15.53
CA GLU A 269 30.77 2.21 -15.72
C GLU A 269 29.42 1.53 -15.41
N ILE A 270 29.20 0.35 -15.98
CA ILE A 270 28.05 -0.50 -15.65
C ILE A 270 28.48 -1.43 -14.49
N VAL A 271 27.66 -1.52 -13.45
CA VAL A 271 27.90 -2.35 -12.27
C VAL A 271 26.64 -3.08 -11.83
N LYS A 272 26.83 -4.28 -11.30
CA LYS A 272 25.75 -5.05 -10.66
C LYS A 272 25.45 -4.55 -9.24
N SER A 273 24.16 -4.49 -8.89
CA SER A 273 23.69 -4.33 -7.51
C SER A 273 23.95 -5.60 -6.67
N GLN A 274 23.65 -5.57 -5.37
CA GLN A 274 23.71 -6.78 -4.52
C GLN A 274 22.73 -7.86 -5.01
N GLY A 275 21.66 -7.48 -5.72
CA GLY A 275 20.70 -8.38 -6.38
C GLY A 275 21.08 -8.80 -7.81
N ALA A 276 22.29 -8.47 -8.25
CA ALA A 276 22.83 -8.75 -9.59
C ALA A 276 22.14 -8.06 -10.78
N ASN A 277 21.28 -7.06 -10.53
CA ASN A 277 20.73 -6.18 -11.57
C ASN A 277 21.77 -5.14 -12.01
N GLU A 278 21.87 -4.83 -13.29
CA GLU A 278 22.85 -3.87 -13.83
C GLU A 278 22.40 -2.42 -13.59
N MET A 279 23.37 -1.52 -13.41
CA MET A 279 23.15 -0.09 -13.17
C MET A 279 24.31 0.72 -13.75
N LEU A 280 24.05 1.93 -14.23
CA LEU A 280 25.10 2.92 -14.49
C LEU A 280 25.58 3.51 -13.16
N ARG A 281 26.88 3.43 -12.89
CA ARG A 281 27.54 4.13 -11.78
C ARG A 281 28.39 5.29 -12.29
N ILE A 282 28.31 6.44 -11.61
CA ILE A 282 29.27 7.54 -11.73
C ILE A 282 29.90 7.82 -10.35
N GLN A 283 31.23 7.78 -10.24
CA GLN A 283 31.96 7.95 -8.97
C GLN A 283 33.37 8.55 -9.15
N GLY A 284 33.95 9.12 -8.09
CA GLY A 284 35.37 9.51 -8.03
C GLY A 284 35.81 10.52 -9.12
N ASN A 285 34.91 11.40 -9.57
CA ASN A 285 35.14 12.34 -10.66
C ASN A 285 35.45 13.74 -10.13
N LYS A 286 36.53 14.36 -10.65
CA LYS A 286 37.01 15.70 -10.23
C LYS A 286 36.39 16.85 -11.02
N SER A 287 35.64 16.54 -12.08
CA SER A 287 34.92 17.46 -12.95
C SER A 287 33.62 16.78 -13.39
N LYS A 288 32.65 17.56 -13.90
CA LYS A 288 31.36 17.00 -14.36
C LYS A 288 31.57 15.89 -15.38
N VAL A 289 30.84 14.80 -15.21
CA VAL A 289 30.72 13.69 -16.17
C VAL A 289 29.28 13.63 -16.64
N SER A 290 29.05 13.42 -17.94
CA SER A 290 27.71 13.29 -18.50
C SER A 290 27.66 12.27 -19.63
N LEU A 291 26.53 11.57 -19.74
CA LEU A 291 26.23 10.61 -20.78
C LEU A 291 24.98 11.07 -21.52
N THR A 292 25.10 11.30 -22.82
CA THR A 292 24.00 11.80 -23.68
C THR A 292 23.61 10.78 -24.74
N GLN A 293 22.30 10.57 -24.93
CA GLN A 293 21.71 9.85 -26.06
C GLN A 293 20.63 10.72 -26.74
N LYS A 294 20.31 10.40 -28.00
CA LYS A 294 19.10 10.94 -28.65
C LYS A 294 17.87 10.18 -28.18
N LEU A 295 16.75 10.89 -28.01
CA LEU A 295 15.45 10.26 -27.88
C LEU A 295 14.87 10.00 -29.28
N THR A 296 14.43 8.77 -29.53
CA THR A 296 14.06 8.26 -30.86
C THR A 296 12.56 7.98 -30.96
N GLY A 297 11.96 8.15 -32.13
CA GLY A 297 10.54 7.80 -32.36
C GLY A 297 9.53 8.62 -31.54
N LEU A 298 9.90 9.80 -31.06
CA LEU A 298 8.97 10.74 -30.43
C LEU A 298 8.01 11.33 -31.48
N LYS A 299 6.79 11.66 -31.04
CA LYS A 299 5.83 12.46 -31.82
C LYS A 299 6.20 13.95 -31.73
N PRO A 300 6.06 14.74 -32.80
CA PRO A 300 6.21 16.21 -32.73
C PRO A 300 5.05 16.85 -31.98
N ASN A 301 5.25 18.06 -31.45
CA ASN A 301 4.24 18.87 -30.75
C ASN A 301 3.47 18.10 -29.65
N THR A 302 4.16 17.20 -28.93
CA THR A 302 3.55 16.24 -27.99
C THR A 302 4.21 16.36 -26.62
N LYS A 303 3.40 16.25 -25.56
CA LYS A 303 3.84 16.30 -24.16
C LYS A 303 4.38 14.95 -23.68
N TYR A 304 5.52 14.96 -23.02
CA TYR A 304 6.24 13.77 -22.56
C TYR A 304 6.73 13.93 -21.13
N ALA A 305 6.56 12.87 -20.33
CA ALA A 305 7.35 12.65 -19.14
C ALA A 305 8.54 11.75 -19.50
N VAL A 306 9.69 12.02 -18.89
CA VAL A 306 10.77 11.03 -18.75
C VAL A 306 11.19 10.95 -17.30
N TYR A 307 11.47 9.73 -16.82
CA TYR A 307 12.18 9.53 -15.57
C TYR A 307 13.41 8.65 -15.74
N VAL A 308 14.30 8.74 -14.75
CA VAL A 308 15.34 7.75 -14.47
C VAL A 308 15.25 7.37 -12.98
N GLY A 309 15.36 6.09 -12.66
CA GLY A 309 15.58 5.66 -11.27
C GLY A 309 16.98 6.09 -10.82
N VAL A 310 17.08 6.81 -9.70
CA VAL A 310 18.37 7.31 -9.19
C VAL A 310 18.54 7.03 -7.69
N ASP A 311 19.71 6.51 -7.33
CA ASP A 311 20.22 6.45 -5.96
C ASP A 311 21.55 7.21 -5.91
N ASN A 312 21.57 8.36 -5.22
CA ASN A 312 22.76 9.17 -5.10
C ASN A 312 23.32 9.14 -3.67
N ARG A 313 24.49 8.52 -3.48
CA ARG A 313 25.21 8.51 -2.21
C ARG A 313 26.04 9.78 -2.00
N SER A 314 26.27 10.55 -3.07
CA SER A 314 27.03 11.80 -3.08
C SER A 314 26.17 13.03 -2.81
N ASN A 315 26.75 14.03 -2.15
CA ASN A 315 26.15 15.36 -2.04
C ASN A 315 26.18 16.13 -3.37
N ALA A 316 27.03 15.72 -4.32
CA ALA A 316 27.14 16.32 -5.65
C ALA A 316 25.83 16.14 -6.44
N LYS A 317 25.49 17.13 -7.29
CA LYS A 317 24.27 17.05 -8.09
C LYS A 317 24.36 15.90 -9.10
N ALA A 318 23.36 15.05 -9.07
CA ALA A 318 23.03 14.05 -10.09
C ALA A 318 21.80 14.56 -10.85
N SER A 319 21.85 14.65 -12.18
CA SER A 319 20.83 15.35 -12.97
C SER A 319 20.37 14.54 -14.18
N ILE A 320 19.09 14.65 -14.49
CA ILE A 320 18.48 14.32 -15.79
C ILE A 320 18.15 15.63 -16.50
N THR A 321 18.55 15.73 -17.76
CA THR A 321 18.33 16.91 -18.62
C THR A 321 17.78 16.46 -19.95
N VAL A 322 16.69 17.09 -20.43
CA VAL A 322 16.17 16.90 -21.79
C VAL A 322 16.32 18.21 -22.54
N ASN A 323 16.91 18.13 -23.74
CA ASN A 323 16.99 19.25 -24.67
C ASN A 323 16.24 18.88 -25.95
N THR A 324 15.21 19.64 -26.29
CA THR A 324 14.30 19.38 -27.42
C THR A 324 14.78 20.04 -28.72
N GLY A 325 15.91 20.74 -28.70
CA GLY A 325 16.36 21.65 -29.78
C GLY A 325 15.77 23.06 -29.66
N GLU A 326 14.54 23.19 -29.16
CA GLU A 326 13.87 24.47 -28.91
C GLU A 326 13.96 24.91 -27.44
N LYS A 327 13.98 23.95 -26.51
CA LYS A 327 13.99 24.20 -25.06
C LYS A 327 14.80 23.14 -24.31
N GLU A 328 15.37 23.53 -23.16
CA GLU A 328 16.01 22.61 -22.22
C GLU A 328 15.25 22.60 -20.89
N VAL A 329 15.01 21.41 -20.35
CA VAL A 329 14.49 21.20 -19.00
C VAL A 329 15.43 20.29 -18.22
N THR A 330 15.57 20.53 -16.91
CA THR A 330 16.46 19.73 -16.08
C THR A 330 15.92 19.56 -14.68
N THR A 331 16.13 18.37 -14.13
CA THR A 331 15.85 18.03 -12.74
C THR A 331 17.10 17.41 -12.13
N TYR A 332 17.31 17.64 -10.82
CA TYR A 332 18.48 17.10 -10.13
C TYR A 332 18.16 16.67 -8.70
N THR A 333 18.94 15.71 -8.22
CA THR A 333 18.99 15.25 -6.84
C THR A 333 20.39 15.51 -6.26
N ASN A 334 20.46 15.80 -4.96
CA ASN A 334 21.70 15.74 -4.19
C ASN A 334 21.78 14.34 -3.58
N LYS A 335 22.25 14.18 -2.34
CA LYS A 335 22.21 12.87 -1.68
C LYS A 335 20.76 12.41 -1.51
N SER A 336 20.44 11.20 -1.93
CA SER A 336 19.11 10.61 -1.77
C SER A 336 18.79 10.43 -0.29
N LEU A 337 17.54 10.71 0.10
CA LEU A 337 17.09 10.74 1.50
C LEU A 337 15.85 9.88 1.82
N ALA A 338 15.33 9.14 0.83
CA ALA A 338 14.20 8.24 1.02
C ALA A 338 14.53 6.84 0.48
N LEU A 339 14.67 5.88 1.40
CA LEU A 339 14.80 4.46 1.09
C LEU A 339 13.60 3.96 0.27
N ASN A 340 13.82 3.01 -0.64
CA ASN A 340 12.75 2.48 -1.49
C ASN A 340 11.96 1.34 -0.82
N TYR A 341 10.64 1.48 -0.69
CA TYR A 341 9.77 0.52 0.00
C TYR A 341 8.83 -0.28 -0.92
N ILE A 342 9.00 -0.19 -2.25
CA ILE A 342 8.10 -0.80 -3.23
C ILE A 342 8.52 -2.26 -3.47
N LYS A 343 7.85 -3.23 -2.86
CA LYS A 343 8.25 -4.65 -2.92
C LYS A 343 8.30 -5.23 -4.34
N ALA A 344 7.40 -4.82 -5.22
CA ALA A 344 7.41 -5.26 -6.63
C ALA A 344 8.51 -4.60 -7.49
N TYR A 345 9.27 -3.63 -6.97
CA TYR A 345 10.32 -2.93 -7.71
C TYR A 345 11.69 -3.57 -7.49
N ALA A 346 12.52 -3.65 -8.54
CA ALA A 346 13.78 -4.38 -8.52
C ALA A 346 14.85 -3.76 -7.59
N HIS A 347 14.89 -2.44 -7.43
CA HIS A 347 15.83 -1.75 -6.54
C HIS A 347 15.18 -1.27 -5.24
N ASN A 348 14.34 -2.11 -4.62
CA ASN A 348 13.81 -1.81 -3.29
C ASN A 348 14.85 -2.06 -2.18
N ASN A 349 14.58 -1.54 -0.98
CA ASN A 349 15.50 -1.58 0.17
C ASN A 349 15.53 -2.94 0.90
N ARG A 350 15.28 -4.05 0.21
CA ARG A 350 15.61 -5.39 0.72
C ARG A 350 17.10 -5.66 0.49
N ARG A 351 17.71 -6.44 1.39
CA ARG A 351 19.13 -6.74 1.34
C ARG A 351 19.53 -7.47 0.04
N GLU A 352 18.67 -8.39 -0.39
CA GLU A 352 18.78 -9.13 -1.64
C GLU A 352 18.63 -8.27 -2.90
N ASN A 353 18.13 -7.04 -2.77
CA ASN A 353 17.83 -6.11 -3.86
C ASN A 353 18.66 -4.81 -3.77
N ALA A 354 19.45 -4.65 -2.70
CA ALA A 354 20.15 -3.42 -2.36
C ALA A 354 21.14 -2.99 -3.44
N THR A 355 21.23 -1.67 -3.66
CA THR A 355 22.19 -1.04 -4.57
C THR A 355 23.62 -1.29 -4.09
N VAL A 356 23.90 -0.90 -2.85
CA VAL A 356 25.19 -1.09 -2.14
C VAL A 356 25.00 -0.80 -0.65
N ASP A 357 25.88 -1.34 0.19
CA ASP A 357 25.86 -1.18 1.66
C ASP A 357 24.55 -1.64 2.31
N ASP A 358 24.02 -2.77 1.84
CA ASP A 358 22.74 -3.37 2.27
C ASP A 358 21.52 -2.41 2.18
N THR A 359 21.63 -1.33 1.39
CA THR A 359 20.56 -0.32 1.21
C THR A 359 20.29 0.07 -0.25
N SER A 360 19.08 0.56 -0.51
CA SER A 360 18.68 1.23 -1.75
C SER A 360 17.82 2.48 -1.47
N TYR A 361 18.22 3.60 -2.06
CA TYR A 361 17.50 4.87 -2.10
C TYR A 361 17.03 5.20 -3.53
N PHE A 362 16.87 4.20 -4.40
CA PHE A 362 16.37 4.40 -5.76
C PHE A 362 14.99 5.05 -5.73
N GLN A 363 14.88 6.24 -6.30
CA GLN A 363 13.62 6.93 -6.52
C GLN A 363 13.61 7.53 -7.92
N ASN A 364 12.46 7.52 -8.60
CA ASN A 364 12.35 8.04 -9.95
C ASN A 364 12.47 9.57 -9.96
N MET A 365 13.39 10.10 -10.76
CA MET A 365 13.64 11.53 -10.95
C MET A 365 13.12 11.94 -12.32
N TYR A 366 12.16 12.85 -12.36
CA TYR A 366 11.39 13.22 -13.56
C TYR A 366 11.89 14.49 -14.24
N ALA A 367 11.75 14.54 -15.57
CA ALA A 367 11.67 15.78 -16.34
C ALA A 367 10.45 15.73 -17.27
N PHE A 368 9.68 16.80 -17.33
CA PHE A 368 8.49 16.96 -18.18
C PHE A 368 8.82 17.95 -19.30
N PHE A 369 8.46 17.61 -20.54
CA PHE A 369 8.82 18.39 -21.72
C PHE A 369 7.84 18.22 -22.87
N THR A 370 7.70 19.26 -23.68
CA THR A 370 6.93 19.22 -24.93
C THR A 370 7.90 19.21 -26.11
N THR A 371 7.73 18.28 -27.04
CA THR A 371 8.50 18.26 -28.29
C THR A 371 8.10 19.43 -29.19
N GLY A 372 9.07 19.99 -29.92
CA GLY A 372 8.80 20.94 -30.99
C GLY A 372 8.29 20.25 -32.26
N SER A 373 8.37 20.97 -33.37
CA SER A 373 8.02 20.42 -34.69
C SER A 373 9.08 19.47 -35.26
N ASP A 374 10.35 19.66 -34.89
CA ASP A 374 11.46 18.75 -35.21
C ASP A 374 11.78 17.86 -33.99
N VAL A 375 11.74 16.54 -34.21
CA VAL A 375 12.07 15.52 -33.19
C VAL A 375 13.42 14.83 -33.47
N SER A 376 14.12 15.18 -34.54
CA SER A 376 15.32 14.48 -35.02
C SER A 376 16.55 14.65 -34.12
N ASN A 377 16.53 15.63 -33.21
CA ASN A 377 17.64 15.99 -32.35
C ASN A 377 17.26 16.22 -30.88
N VAL A 378 16.13 15.67 -30.42
CA VAL A 378 15.82 15.63 -28.98
C VAL A 378 16.86 14.74 -28.28
N THR A 379 17.42 15.21 -27.17
CA THR A 379 18.45 14.49 -26.42
C THR A 379 18.11 14.37 -24.94
N LEU A 380 18.50 13.25 -24.34
CA LEU A 380 18.51 13.03 -22.91
C LEU A 380 19.95 12.92 -22.43
N THR A 381 20.26 13.62 -21.34
CA THR A 381 21.56 13.59 -20.68
C THR A 381 21.42 13.21 -19.22
N LEU A 382 22.08 12.14 -18.80
CA LEU A 382 22.36 11.87 -17.39
C LEU A 382 23.71 12.52 -17.04
N SER A 383 23.82 13.15 -15.88
CA SER A 383 25.09 13.77 -15.47
C SER A 383 25.31 13.84 -13.97
N ARG A 384 26.58 13.96 -13.58
CA ARG A 384 27.03 14.07 -12.20
C ARG A 384 28.12 15.13 -12.08
N GLU A 385 27.95 16.09 -11.18
CA GLU A 385 28.98 17.07 -10.81
C GLU A 385 30.17 16.39 -10.10
N ALA A 386 31.20 17.16 -9.73
CA ALA A 386 32.39 16.61 -9.07
C ALA A 386 32.07 16.06 -7.68
N GLY A 387 32.62 14.90 -7.33
CA GLY A 387 32.46 14.25 -6.03
C GLY A 387 33.11 12.87 -5.98
N ASP A 388 33.47 12.43 -4.77
CA ASP A 388 34.13 11.14 -4.56
C ASP A 388 33.13 9.98 -4.54
N GLU A 389 32.07 10.10 -3.74
CA GLU A 389 31.00 9.10 -3.57
C GLU A 389 30.26 8.76 -4.88
N ALA A 390 29.55 7.62 -4.90
CA ALA A 390 28.86 7.12 -6.07
C ALA A 390 27.45 7.71 -6.29
N THR A 391 27.03 7.77 -7.54
CA THR A 391 25.64 7.88 -7.97
C THR A 391 25.30 6.70 -8.88
N TYR A 392 24.13 6.11 -8.70
CA TYR A 392 23.61 4.99 -9.46
C TYR A 392 22.37 5.42 -10.24
N PHE A 393 22.27 4.98 -11.49
CA PHE A 393 21.12 5.21 -12.36
C PHE A 393 20.70 3.89 -13.01
N ASP A 394 19.39 3.67 -13.11
CA ASP A 394 18.77 2.57 -13.85
C ASP A 394 17.35 2.97 -14.29
N GLU A 395 16.77 2.22 -15.22
CA GLU A 395 15.41 2.39 -15.76
C GLU A 395 15.10 3.81 -16.30
N ILE A 396 15.53 4.11 -17.52
CA ILE A 396 15.21 5.36 -18.23
C ILE A 396 13.93 5.19 -19.06
N ARG A 397 12.81 5.77 -18.60
CA ARG A 397 11.51 5.59 -19.25
C ARG A 397 10.93 6.91 -19.75
N THR A 398 10.86 7.08 -21.08
CA THR A 398 10.17 8.20 -21.76
C THR A 398 8.79 7.75 -22.22
N PHE A 399 7.76 8.57 -22.04
CA PHE A 399 6.38 8.26 -22.46
C PHE A 399 5.48 9.50 -22.49
N GLU A 400 4.40 9.44 -23.26
CA GLU A 400 3.42 10.53 -23.37
C GLU A 400 2.74 10.79 -22.01
N ASN A 401 2.62 12.06 -21.63
CA ASN A 401 2.00 12.46 -20.38
C ASN A 401 1.41 13.87 -20.51
N ASN A 402 0.20 14.10 -20.00
CA ASN A 402 -0.53 15.36 -20.22
C ASN A 402 -0.58 16.31 -19.01
N SER A 403 0.13 16.02 -17.91
CA SER A 403 0.08 16.81 -16.67
C SER A 403 0.41 18.28 -16.90
N SER A 404 -0.08 19.17 -16.04
CA SER A 404 0.12 20.63 -16.11
C SER A 404 0.57 21.23 -14.77
N MET A 405 1.51 20.56 -14.11
CA MET A 405 1.85 20.79 -12.70
C MET A 405 2.59 22.11 -12.42
N TYR A 406 3.27 22.72 -13.40
CA TYR A 406 4.19 23.84 -13.15
C TYR A 406 3.58 25.17 -13.62
N GLY A 407 2.88 25.86 -12.71
CA GLY A 407 2.19 27.11 -13.05
C GLY A 407 1.19 26.91 -14.19
N GLU A 408 0.43 25.82 -14.15
CA GLU A 408 -0.55 25.39 -15.17
C GLU A 408 0.07 24.99 -16.52
N ASN A 409 1.40 24.82 -16.58
CA ASN A 409 2.14 24.32 -17.74
C ASN A 409 2.65 22.88 -17.52
N HIS A 410 2.86 22.17 -18.63
CA HIS A 410 3.37 20.79 -18.62
C HIS A 410 4.86 20.71 -18.27
N ASP A 411 5.68 21.45 -19.01
CA ASP A 411 7.13 21.36 -18.92
C ASP A 411 7.66 21.72 -17.52
N THR A 412 8.68 21.00 -17.06
CA THR A 412 9.39 21.31 -15.81
C THR A 412 9.87 22.76 -15.83
N GLY A 413 9.47 23.53 -14.81
CA GLY A 413 9.72 24.96 -14.77
C GLY A 413 9.40 25.61 -13.42
N LYS A 414 9.34 26.95 -13.44
CA LYS A 414 8.94 27.77 -12.28
C LYS A 414 7.43 27.98 -12.27
N GLY A 415 6.90 28.34 -11.11
CA GLY A 415 5.48 28.64 -10.89
C GLY A 415 4.93 27.85 -9.71
N THR A 416 3.68 28.11 -9.35
CA THR A 416 2.96 27.32 -8.35
C THR A 416 2.86 25.87 -8.80
N PHE A 417 3.29 24.94 -7.96
CA PHE A 417 3.12 23.51 -8.21
C PHE A 417 1.69 23.09 -7.90
N LYS A 418 1.07 22.31 -8.78
CA LYS A 418 -0.27 21.71 -8.59
C LYS A 418 -0.24 20.22 -8.95
N GLN A 419 -0.93 19.39 -8.19
CA GLN A 419 -1.18 17.98 -8.49
C GLN A 419 -2.63 17.63 -8.13
N ASP A 420 -3.42 17.37 -9.16
CA ASP A 420 -4.81 16.87 -9.14
C ASP A 420 -4.88 15.34 -9.27
N PHE A 421 -3.71 14.68 -9.39
CA PHE A 421 -3.53 13.24 -9.60
C PHE A 421 -4.11 12.66 -10.90
N GLU A 422 -4.86 13.43 -11.69
CA GLU A 422 -5.49 13.00 -12.96
C GLU A 422 -4.49 12.56 -14.05
N ASN A 423 -3.27 13.09 -14.00
CA ASN A 423 -2.25 12.89 -15.04
C ASN A 423 -0.92 12.35 -14.48
N VAL A 424 -0.97 11.57 -13.39
CA VAL A 424 0.24 10.97 -12.80
C VAL A 424 0.90 10.00 -13.78
N ALA A 425 2.20 10.18 -13.96
CA ALA A 425 3.00 9.41 -14.90
C ALA A 425 3.26 7.96 -14.42
N GLN A 426 3.65 7.79 -13.16
CA GLN A 426 3.49 6.56 -12.35
C GLN A 426 3.62 6.91 -10.86
N GLY A 427 3.16 6.00 -9.99
CA GLY A 427 3.35 6.09 -8.55
C GLY A 427 2.43 7.13 -7.91
N ILE A 428 2.96 7.92 -6.98
CA ILE A 428 2.21 8.92 -6.20
C ILE A 428 2.89 10.31 -6.22
N PHE A 429 3.56 10.64 -7.34
CA PHE A 429 4.33 11.87 -7.53
C PHE A 429 3.50 13.12 -7.16
N PRO A 430 4.05 14.10 -6.39
CA PRO A 430 5.46 14.28 -6.05
C PRO A 430 5.96 13.45 -4.87
N PHE A 431 5.10 12.66 -4.23
CA PHE A 431 5.47 11.82 -3.09
C PHE A 431 6.14 10.51 -3.53
N VAL A 432 6.84 9.88 -2.59
CA VAL A 432 7.32 8.49 -2.62
C VAL A 432 6.88 7.79 -1.34
N VAL A 433 6.64 6.49 -1.41
CA VAL A 433 6.14 5.69 -0.28
C VAL A 433 7.22 5.57 0.81
N GLY A 434 6.81 5.79 2.06
CA GLY A 434 7.66 5.72 3.24
C GLY A 434 7.67 4.34 3.91
N GLY A 435 8.48 4.22 4.96
CA GLY A 435 8.76 2.94 5.63
C GLY A 435 7.67 2.39 6.54
N VAL A 436 6.43 2.89 6.47
CA VAL A 436 5.31 2.54 7.36
C VAL A 436 5.04 1.03 7.47
N GLU A 437 5.20 0.30 6.37
CA GLU A 437 5.01 -1.16 6.27
C GLU A 437 6.34 -1.93 6.09
N GLY A 438 7.48 -1.23 6.03
CA GLY A 438 8.71 -1.80 5.47
C GLY A 438 8.57 -2.00 3.95
N VAL A 439 9.38 -2.90 3.38
CA VAL A 439 9.30 -3.22 1.94
C VAL A 439 8.11 -4.16 1.69
N GLU A 440 7.01 -3.59 1.20
CA GLU A 440 5.71 -4.25 1.04
C GLU A 440 5.04 -3.92 -0.30
N ASP A 441 4.02 -4.68 -0.67
CA ASP A 441 3.07 -4.31 -1.72
C ASP A 441 2.16 -3.23 -1.11
N ASN A 442 2.64 -1.98 -1.13
CA ASN A 442 2.23 -0.93 -0.19
C ASN A 442 0.74 -0.56 -0.34
N ARG A 443 0.07 -0.28 0.79
CA ARG A 443 -1.37 0.07 0.80
C ARG A 443 -1.67 1.55 0.51
N THR A 444 -0.79 2.20 -0.26
CA THR A 444 -0.95 3.58 -0.75
C THR A 444 -0.86 3.57 -2.27
N HIS A 445 -1.86 4.12 -2.95
CA HIS A 445 -2.00 4.08 -4.41
C HIS A 445 -2.92 5.22 -4.89
N LEU A 446 -3.02 5.40 -6.21
CA LEU A 446 -4.07 6.24 -6.78
C LEU A 446 -5.39 5.46 -6.78
N SER A 447 -6.42 6.01 -6.15
CA SER A 447 -7.79 5.48 -6.19
C SER A 447 -8.49 5.97 -7.47
N GLU A 448 -9.19 5.07 -8.16
CA GLU A 448 -10.00 5.40 -9.34
C GLU A 448 -11.47 5.57 -8.95
N LYS A 449 -12.16 6.55 -9.56
CA LYS A 449 -13.56 6.84 -9.29
C LYS A 449 -14.50 5.91 -10.04
N HIS A 450 -15.47 5.35 -9.33
CA HIS A 450 -16.54 4.54 -9.92
C HIS A 450 -17.82 4.70 -9.08
N ASP A 451 -18.54 5.78 -9.36
CA ASP A 451 -19.76 6.15 -8.63
C ASP A 451 -20.88 5.12 -8.85
N PRO A 452 -21.68 4.78 -7.82
CA PRO A 452 -21.59 5.27 -6.43
C PRO A 452 -20.63 4.45 -5.55
N TYR A 453 -20.01 3.39 -6.07
CA TYR A 453 -19.35 2.33 -5.29
C TYR A 453 -18.14 2.80 -4.47
N THR A 454 -17.40 3.77 -5.00
CA THR A 454 -16.17 4.34 -4.41
C THR A 454 -16.45 5.49 -3.43
N GLN A 455 -17.67 6.03 -3.46
CA GLN A 455 -18.03 7.29 -2.81
C GLN A 455 -18.80 7.10 -1.48
N ARG A 456 -18.95 8.19 -0.75
CA ARG A 456 -19.74 8.29 0.49
C ARG A 456 -21.14 7.71 0.32
N GLY A 457 -21.59 6.98 1.34
CA GLY A 457 -22.94 6.41 1.43
C GLY A 457 -23.09 4.99 0.90
N TRP A 458 -22.39 4.59 -0.17
CA TRP A 458 -22.52 3.22 -0.69
C TRP A 458 -21.98 2.19 0.31
N ASN A 459 -22.76 1.14 0.60
CA ASN A 459 -22.52 0.21 1.72
C ASN A 459 -22.23 0.90 3.08
N GLY A 460 -22.69 2.14 3.25
CA GLY A 460 -22.45 2.96 4.45
C GLY A 460 -21.03 3.56 4.56
N LYS A 461 -20.26 3.63 3.46
CA LYS A 461 -18.93 4.26 3.38
C LYS A 461 -18.96 5.71 3.86
N LYS A 462 -17.95 6.13 4.64
CA LYS A 462 -17.95 7.43 5.34
C LYS A 462 -17.19 8.55 4.64
N VAL A 463 -16.24 8.16 3.81
CA VAL A 463 -15.30 9.04 3.10
C VAL A 463 -15.28 8.64 1.63
N ASP A 464 -15.04 9.60 0.74
CA ASP A 464 -14.91 9.33 -0.69
C ASP A 464 -13.53 8.70 -0.99
N ASP A 465 -13.45 7.73 -1.92
CA ASP A 465 -12.15 7.27 -2.41
C ASP A 465 -11.51 8.29 -3.35
N VAL A 466 -12.33 9.06 -4.08
CA VAL A 466 -11.88 10.14 -4.97
C VAL A 466 -12.61 11.43 -4.60
N ILE A 467 -11.84 12.50 -4.35
CA ILE A 467 -12.33 13.79 -3.87
C ILE A 467 -12.77 14.68 -5.04
N ASP A 468 -11.90 14.85 -6.04
CA ASP A 468 -12.18 15.58 -7.28
C ASP A 468 -11.79 14.73 -8.50
N GLY A 469 -12.21 15.14 -9.71
CA GLY A 469 -11.86 14.43 -10.94
C GLY A 469 -12.26 12.94 -10.94
N ASN A 470 -11.30 12.08 -11.30
CA ASN A 470 -11.36 10.62 -11.37
C ASN A 470 -10.31 9.92 -10.49
N TRP A 471 -9.29 10.63 -10.00
CA TRP A 471 -8.15 10.09 -9.26
C TRP A 471 -7.83 10.88 -8.00
N SER A 472 -7.56 10.20 -6.90
CA SER A 472 -6.96 10.80 -5.70
C SER A 472 -5.87 9.90 -5.12
N LEU A 473 -5.07 10.42 -4.19
CA LEU A 473 -4.05 9.65 -3.48
C LEU A 473 -4.64 8.96 -2.23
N LYS A 474 -4.94 7.66 -2.33
CA LYS A 474 -5.54 6.86 -1.25
C LYS A 474 -4.53 6.02 -0.46
N THR A 475 -4.63 6.09 0.87
CA THR A 475 -4.04 5.18 1.86
C THR A 475 -5.11 4.34 2.55
N ASN A 476 -4.95 3.02 2.57
CA ASN A 476 -5.93 2.07 3.11
C ASN A 476 -5.45 1.42 4.43
N GLY A 477 -6.15 1.67 5.53
CA GLY A 477 -5.96 0.95 6.80
C GLY A 477 -4.63 1.17 7.54
N LEU A 478 -3.84 2.18 7.19
CA LEU A 478 -2.50 2.43 7.75
C LEU A 478 -2.51 3.32 9.00
N VAL A 479 -3.43 3.07 9.94
CA VAL A 479 -3.52 3.76 11.24
C VAL A 479 -2.59 3.16 12.30
N SER A 480 -2.29 3.95 13.33
CA SER A 480 -1.59 3.54 14.56
C SER A 480 -0.17 2.98 14.38
N ARG A 481 0.52 3.32 13.27
CA ARG A 481 1.82 2.71 12.91
C ARG A 481 3.04 3.44 13.49
N ARG A 482 2.88 4.69 13.98
CA ARG A 482 3.97 5.57 14.46
C ARG A 482 5.12 5.65 13.45
N ASN A 483 4.79 5.90 12.18
CA ASN A 483 5.74 5.85 11.07
C ASN A 483 5.24 6.64 9.84
N LEU A 484 6.17 7.04 8.97
CA LEU A 484 5.92 7.87 7.80
C LEU A 484 5.27 7.05 6.66
N VAL A 485 4.09 7.48 6.19
CA VAL A 485 3.32 6.80 5.14
C VAL A 485 3.90 7.10 3.76
N TYR A 486 4.13 8.38 3.48
CA TYR A 486 4.78 8.86 2.27
C TYR A 486 5.32 10.28 2.49
N GLN A 487 6.30 10.66 1.67
CA GLN A 487 6.92 11.99 1.71
C GLN A 487 7.29 12.48 0.32
N THR A 488 7.37 13.79 0.15
CA THR A 488 8.10 14.41 -0.95
C THR A 488 9.60 14.18 -0.80
N ILE A 489 10.33 14.38 -1.89
CA ILE A 489 11.80 14.35 -1.94
C ILE A 489 12.30 15.50 -2.83
N PRO A 490 13.49 16.08 -2.57
CA PRO A 490 13.98 17.28 -3.28
C PRO A 490 14.07 17.16 -4.82
N GLN A 491 14.16 15.94 -5.36
CA GLN A 491 14.17 15.69 -6.80
C GLN A 491 12.77 15.71 -7.45
N ASN A 492 11.70 15.63 -6.65
CA ASN A 492 10.30 15.71 -7.11
C ASN A 492 9.72 17.10 -6.84
N PHE A 493 9.97 17.64 -5.64
CA PHE A 493 9.71 19.04 -5.30
C PHE A 493 10.77 19.52 -4.31
N ARG A 494 11.46 20.63 -4.61
CA ARG A 494 12.49 21.22 -3.74
C ARG A 494 11.95 22.46 -3.02
N PHE A 495 11.91 22.39 -1.71
CA PHE A 495 11.79 23.56 -0.85
C PHE A 495 13.17 24.24 -0.79
N GLU A 496 13.40 25.24 -1.65
CA GLU A 496 14.69 25.92 -1.75
C GLU A 496 15.07 26.61 -0.43
N ALA A 497 16.37 26.64 -0.13
CA ALA A 497 16.91 27.19 1.12
C ALA A 497 16.41 28.63 1.39
N GLY A 498 15.96 28.88 2.62
CA GLY A 498 15.48 30.18 3.11
C GLY A 498 14.12 30.62 2.55
N LYS A 499 13.56 29.93 1.54
CA LYS A 499 12.27 30.28 0.95
C LYS A 499 11.11 29.68 1.73
N THR A 500 10.00 30.41 1.81
CA THR A 500 8.75 29.92 2.43
C THR A 500 7.72 29.57 1.37
N TYR A 501 6.98 28.50 1.62
CA TYR A 501 5.97 27.97 0.73
C TYR A 501 4.66 27.75 1.49
N ARG A 502 3.53 28.05 0.84
CA ARG A 502 2.21 27.64 1.29
C ARG A 502 1.89 26.28 0.67
N VAL A 503 1.66 25.28 1.51
CA VAL A 503 1.21 23.94 1.12
C VAL A 503 -0.28 23.84 1.42
N THR A 504 -1.09 23.50 0.42
CA THR A 504 -2.54 23.24 0.56
C THR A 504 -2.93 21.97 -0.15
N PHE A 505 -3.88 21.24 0.40
CA PHE A 505 -4.49 20.07 -0.24
C PHE A 505 -5.91 19.87 0.33
N GLU A 506 -6.74 19.14 -0.39
CA GLU A 506 -8.00 18.60 0.12
C GLU A 506 -7.77 17.17 0.61
N TYR A 507 -8.49 16.76 1.65
CA TYR A 507 -8.32 15.43 2.21
C TYR A 507 -9.60 14.85 2.81
N GLU A 508 -9.63 13.53 2.85
CA GLU A 508 -10.58 12.73 3.62
C GLU A 508 -9.83 11.94 4.69
N ALA A 509 -10.39 11.87 5.90
CA ALA A 509 -9.84 11.08 7.00
C ALA A 509 -10.99 10.39 7.77
N GLY A 510 -10.88 9.07 7.93
CA GLY A 510 -11.93 8.25 8.54
C GLY A 510 -12.09 8.39 10.05
N SER A 511 -11.03 8.78 10.75
CA SER A 511 -10.97 8.93 12.21
C SER A 511 -10.12 10.13 12.56
N ASP A 512 -10.44 10.79 13.67
CA ASP A 512 -9.69 11.93 14.17
C ASP A 512 -8.25 11.54 14.50
N ASN A 513 -7.29 12.34 14.03
CA ASN A 513 -5.89 12.32 14.45
C ASN A 513 -5.14 10.99 14.21
N THR A 514 -5.66 10.08 13.39
CA THR A 514 -4.96 8.84 13.01
C THR A 514 -3.86 9.07 11.96
N TYR A 515 -3.97 10.17 11.21
CA TYR A 515 -2.98 10.65 10.26
C TYR A 515 -2.61 12.10 10.59
N ALA A 516 -1.36 12.47 10.30
CA ALA A 516 -0.85 13.82 10.48
C ALA A 516 -0.11 14.28 9.23
N PHE A 517 -0.25 15.58 8.89
CA PHE A 517 0.70 16.25 8.01
C PHE A 517 2.01 16.48 8.78
N VAL A 518 3.14 16.21 8.13
CA VAL A 518 4.46 16.40 8.74
C VAL A 518 5.42 17.17 7.85
N VAL A 519 6.25 18.00 8.48
CA VAL A 519 7.42 18.63 7.86
C VAL A 519 8.68 18.00 8.48
N GLY A 520 9.61 17.60 7.63
CA GLY A 520 10.89 17.04 8.01
C GLY A 520 12.03 17.54 7.13
N LYS A 521 13.25 17.10 7.42
CA LYS A 521 14.44 17.36 6.60
C LYS A 521 15.42 16.21 6.67
N GLY A 522 16.19 16.01 5.61
CA GLY A 522 17.15 14.91 5.50
C GLY A 522 16.47 13.54 5.52
N GLU A 523 17.23 12.49 5.82
CA GLU A 523 16.70 11.11 5.87
C GLU A 523 15.82 10.87 7.10
N PHE A 524 14.60 10.37 6.87
CA PHE A 524 13.73 9.91 7.95
C PHE A 524 14.17 8.53 8.47
N GLN A 525 14.45 8.40 9.77
CA GLN A 525 14.95 7.17 10.40
C GLN A 525 13.85 6.11 10.63
N SER A 526 13.28 5.59 9.55
CA SER A 526 12.19 4.58 9.53
C SER A 526 12.44 3.32 10.36
N GLY A 527 13.71 2.92 10.54
CA GLY A 527 14.10 1.77 11.35
C GLY A 527 13.90 1.95 12.86
N ASN A 528 13.72 3.18 13.35
CA ASN A 528 13.56 3.51 14.77
C ASN A 528 12.12 3.97 15.07
N ARG A 529 11.16 3.03 15.06
CA ARG A 529 9.76 3.32 15.40
C ARG A 529 9.66 4.03 16.77
N GLY A 530 8.94 5.15 16.79
CA GLY A 530 8.51 5.83 18.02
C GLY A 530 9.53 6.72 18.75
N THR A 531 10.85 6.53 18.61
CA THR A 531 11.84 7.19 19.50
C THR A 531 12.47 8.49 18.97
N LYS A 532 12.27 8.86 17.70
CA LYS A 532 12.85 10.08 17.08
C LYS A 532 11.90 10.87 16.18
N ALA A 533 10.59 10.58 16.23
CA ALA A 533 9.59 11.43 15.56
C ALA A 533 9.50 12.84 16.16
N SER A 534 10.11 13.07 17.33
CA SER A 534 10.25 14.36 18.04
C SER A 534 10.86 15.50 17.23
N ASN A 535 11.51 15.21 16.11
CA ASN A 535 12.16 16.21 15.27
C ASN A 535 11.34 16.55 14.01
N LEU A 536 10.13 16.00 13.86
CA LEU A 536 9.17 16.40 12.84
C LEU A 536 8.25 17.48 13.40
N GLU A 537 7.95 18.48 12.59
CA GLU A 537 6.77 19.32 12.81
C GLU A 537 5.54 18.49 12.45
N MET A 538 4.54 18.40 13.33
CA MET A 538 3.42 17.45 13.18
C MET A 538 2.06 18.10 13.44
N HIS A 539 1.18 17.99 12.45
CA HIS A 539 -0.17 18.53 12.44
C HIS A 539 -1.17 17.38 12.27
N GLU A 540 -1.71 16.88 13.38
CA GLU A 540 -2.75 15.84 13.37
C GLU A 540 -4.02 16.33 12.65
N LEU A 541 -4.57 15.50 11.76
CA LEU A 541 -5.71 15.88 10.92
C LEU A 541 -7.02 15.30 11.49
N PRO A 542 -8.06 16.13 11.74
CA PRO A 542 -9.35 15.65 12.23
C PRO A 542 -10.11 14.90 11.12
N ASN A 543 -11.09 14.09 11.51
CA ASN A 543 -11.96 13.38 10.56
C ASN A 543 -12.77 14.38 9.71
N THR A 544 -13.23 13.92 8.57
CA THR A 544 -13.85 14.77 7.54
C THR A 544 -15.34 14.47 7.30
N TRP A 545 -15.96 13.60 8.09
CA TRP A 545 -17.29 13.05 7.77
C TRP A 545 -18.34 13.18 8.88
N THR A 546 -17.95 13.38 10.14
CA THR A 546 -18.94 13.56 11.22
C THR A 546 -19.62 14.92 11.21
N ASP A 547 -18.92 15.95 10.73
CA ASP A 547 -19.31 17.36 10.72
C ASP A 547 -19.32 17.97 9.30
N SER A 548 -18.82 17.25 8.29
CA SER A 548 -18.77 17.69 6.90
C SER A 548 -19.31 16.64 5.94
N LYS A 549 -19.95 17.11 4.86
CA LYS A 549 -20.49 16.26 3.77
C LYS A 549 -19.44 15.94 2.69
N LYS A 550 -18.26 16.54 2.75
CA LYS A 550 -17.17 16.43 1.77
C LYS A 550 -15.79 16.52 2.45
N ALA A 551 -14.73 16.30 1.68
CA ALA A 551 -13.35 16.54 2.08
C ALA A 551 -13.13 17.90 2.78
N LYS A 552 -12.18 17.95 3.73
CA LYS A 552 -11.71 19.19 4.37
C LYS A 552 -10.46 19.70 3.65
N LYS A 553 -10.15 21.00 3.79
CA LYS A 553 -8.98 21.64 3.16
C LYS A 553 -7.93 22.05 4.19
N ALA A 554 -6.72 21.51 4.04
CA ALA A 554 -5.57 21.80 4.89
C ALA A 554 -4.73 22.98 4.33
N THR A 555 -3.94 23.64 5.19
CA THR A 555 -3.09 24.78 4.80
C THR A 555 -1.93 24.94 5.78
N PHE A 556 -0.70 24.81 5.32
CA PHE A 556 0.50 24.91 6.15
C PHE A 556 1.55 25.82 5.52
N LEU A 557 2.41 26.42 6.34
CA LEU A 557 3.54 27.23 5.90
C LEU A 557 4.85 26.48 6.15
N VAL A 558 5.66 26.29 5.11
CA VAL A 558 6.87 25.46 5.14
C VAL A 558 8.06 26.28 4.65
N THR A 559 9.10 26.43 5.49
CA THR A 559 10.35 27.09 5.09
C THR A 559 11.41 26.05 4.73
N GLY A 560 12.03 26.19 3.56
CA GLY A 560 13.15 25.35 3.13
C GLY A 560 14.38 25.56 4.01
N ALA A 561 14.93 24.47 4.57
CA ALA A 561 16.15 24.52 5.36
C ALA A 561 17.37 24.86 4.48
N GLU A 562 18.39 25.49 5.07
CA GLU A 562 19.66 25.84 4.40
C GLU A 562 20.37 24.64 3.72
N THR A 563 20.08 23.43 4.19
CA THR A 563 20.57 22.16 3.63
C THR A 563 19.89 21.74 2.32
N GLY A 564 18.77 22.37 1.93
CA GLY A 564 18.03 22.08 0.69
C GLY A 564 17.33 20.71 0.68
N ASP A 565 17.17 20.10 1.85
CA ASP A 565 16.70 18.73 2.07
C ASP A 565 15.38 18.65 2.86
N THR A 566 14.66 19.77 3.01
CA THR A 566 13.30 19.83 3.56
C THR A 566 12.33 19.03 2.70
N TRP A 567 11.42 18.32 3.35
CA TRP A 567 10.32 17.60 2.72
C TRP A 567 9.05 17.69 3.58
N VAL A 568 7.91 17.49 2.93
CA VAL A 568 6.59 17.32 3.56
C VAL A 568 6.01 15.94 3.27
N GLY A 569 5.17 15.41 4.15
CA GLY A 569 4.56 14.10 4.00
C GLY A 569 3.35 13.85 4.88
N ILE A 570 2.83 12.61 4.83
CA ILE A 570 1.77 12.13 5.73
C ILE A 570 2.35 11.03 6.63
N TYR A 571 2.06 11.14 7.92
CA TYR A 571 2.53 10.26 8.98
C TYR A 571 1.35 9.54 9.64
N SER A 572 1.51 8.24 9.89
CA SER A 572 0.58 7.43 10.67
C SER A 572 0.90 7.60 12.15
N THR A 573 -0.02 8.16 12.91
CA THR A 573 0.21 8.56 14.31
C THR A 573 0.27 7.35 15.25
N GLY A 574 0.34 7.62 16.55
CA GLY A 574 0.17 6.62 17.59
C GLY A 574 -1.28 6.37 17.99
N ASN A 575 -2.24 7.14 17.46
CA ASN A 575 -3.62 7.16 17.91
C ASN A 575 -4.40 5.99 17.29
N THR A 576 -5.38 5.47 18.03
CA THR A 576 -6.30 4.44 17.56
C THR A 576 -7.40 5.05 16.68
N SER A 577 -7.89 4.29 15.71
CA SER A 577 -9.05 4.66 14.90
C SER A 577 -10.37 4.41 15.63
N ASN A 578 -11.42 5.15 15.28
CA ASN A 578 -12.76 4.97 15.82
C ASN A 578 -13.69 4.39 14.74
N THR A 579 -13.89 3.07 14.76
CA THR A 579 -14.75 2.35 13.80
C THR A 579 -16.25 2.50 14.07
N ARG A 580 -16.64 3.30 15.08
CA ARG A 580 -18.05 3.60 15.43
C ARG A 580 -18.92 2.36 15.70
N GLY A 581 -18.29 1.27 16.15
CA GLY A 581 -18.94 0.00 16.44
C GLY A 581 -18.97 -1.00 15.28
N ASP A 582 -18.48 -0.64 14.10
CA ASP A 582 -18.26 -1.59 13.01
C ASP A 582 -17.00 -2.45 13.26
N SER A 583 -17.01 -3.67 12.71
CA SER A 583 -15.88 -4.61 12.76
C SER A 583 -15.73 -5.37 11.43
N GLY A 584 -14.61 -6.10 11.30
CA GLY A 584 -14.31 -6.93 10.14
C GLY A 584 -14.34 -6.16 8.80
N GLY A 585 -14.92 -6.80 7.77
CA GLY A 585 -15.00 -6.21 6.43
C GLY A 585 -15.73 -4.86 6.38
N ASN A 586 -16.72 -4.61 7.25
CA ASN A 586 -17.45 -3.34 7.27
C ASN A 586 -16.59 -2.19 7.80
N ALA A 587 -15.78 -2.43 8.84
CA ALA A 587 -14.88 -1.41 9.38
C ALA A 587 -13.83 -0.99 8.33
N ASN A 588 -13.23 -1.97 7.64
CA ASN A 588 -12.26 -1.71 6.59
C ASN A 588 -12.92 -1.02 5.38
N PHE A 589 -14.03 -1.55 4.87
CA PHE A 589 -14.69 -1.02 3.67
C PHE A 589 -15.16 0.43 3.85
N ARG A 590 -15.66 0.79 5.03
CA ARG A 590 -16.29 2.10 5.26
C ARG A 590 -15.30 3.25 5.42
N GLY A 591 -14.00 2.95 5.47
CA GLY A 591 -12.92 3.93 5.42
C GLY A 591 -12.60 4.61 6.75
N TYR A 592 -13.03 4.09 7.91
CA TYR A 592 -12.67 4.66 9.22
C TYR A 592 -11.16 4.74 9.47
N ASN A 593 -10.41 3.89 8.78
CA ASN A 593 -8.97 3.73 8.91
C ASN A 593 -8.20 4.31 7.70
N ASP A 594 -8.91 4.98 6.78
CA ASP A 594 -8.37 5.43 5.50
C ASP A 594 -8.04 6.93 5.52
N PHE A 595 -7.15 7.32 4.61
CA PHE A 595 -6.78 8.71 4.33
C PHE A 595 -6.65 8.92 2.82
N MET A 596 -7.34 9.91 2.27
CA MET A 596 -7.23 10.31 0.87
C MET A 596 -6.74 11.75 0.80
N MET A 597 -5.87 12.07 -0.17
CA MET A 597 -5.39 13.42 -0.48
C MET A 597 -5.66 13.74 -1.95
N ASP A 598 -6.03 14.99 -2.22
CA ASP A 598 -6.27 15.50 -3.56
C ASP A 598 -5.97 17.01 -3.65
N ASN A 599 -5.98 17.58 -4.85
CA ASN A 599 -5.86 19.01 -5.11
C ASN A 599 -4.66 19.64 -4.38
N LEU A 600 -3.51 18.96 -4.42
CA LEU A 600 -2.26 19.43 -3.81
C LEU A 600 -1.75 20.66 -4.57
N GLN A 601 -1.45 21.72 -3.83
CA GLN A 601 -0.81 22.93 -4.32
C GLN A 601 0.34 23.33 -3.39
N ILE A 602 1.48 23.68 -3.99
CA ILE A 602 2.65 24.23 -3.28
C ILE A 602 3.08 25.53 -3.96
N GLU A 603 3.00 26.64 -3.24
CA GLU A 603 3.17 28.00 -3.74
C GLU A 603 4.30 28.71 -2.98
N GLU A 604 5.30 29.24 -3.68
CA GLU A 604 6.32 30.11 -3.07
C GLU A 604 5.68 31.45 -2.66
N ILE A 605 5.90 31.87 -1.41
CA ILE A 605 5.30 33.09 -0.85
C ILE A 605 6.35 33.94 -0.12
N THR A 606 6.07 35.24 0.00
CA THR A 606 6.79 36.11 0.96
C THR A 606 6.13 35.96 2.32
N LEU A 607 6.89 35.60 3.35
CA LEU A 607 6.39 35.37 4.70
C LEU A 607 6.30 36.68 5.48
N THR A 608 5.15 36.92 6.13
CA THR A 608 4.99 37.96 7.16
C THR A 608 4.71 37.31 8.52
N GLY A 609 4.93 38.02 9.63
CA GLY A 609 4.59 37.48 10.95
C GLY A 609 3.08 37.26 11.11
N LYS A 610 2.24 38.18 10.59
CA LYS A 610 0.78 38.00 10.59
C LYS A 610 0.33 36.72 9.87
N MET A 611 0.97 36.37 8.74
CA MET A 611 0.67 35.10 8.07
C MET A 611 1.06 33.86 8.89
N LEU A 612 2.09 33.96 9.74
CA LEU A 612 2.42 32.89 10.70
C LEU A 612 1.37 32.79 11.80
N THR A 613 0.98 33.91 12.43
CA THR A 613 0.01 33.89 13.52
C THR A 613 -1.36 33.41 13.04
N GLU A 614 -1.83 33.85 11.87
CA GLU A 614 -3.06 33.35 11.24
C GLU A 614 -3.00 31.85 10.90
N ASN A 615 -1.88 31.35 10.39
CA ASN A 615 -1.75 29.92 10.07
C ASN A 615 -1.72 29.07 11.34
N ALA A 616 -0.93 29.47 12.33
CA ALA A 616 -0.83 28.79 13.61
C ALA A 616 -2.17 28.78 14.36
N LEU A 617 -2.87 29.92 14.40
CA LEU A 617 -4.24 30.03 14.91
C LEU A 617 -5.16 28.97 14.28
N LYS A 618 -5.21 28.88 12.94
CA LYS A 618 -5.99 27.86 12.23
C LYS A 618 -5.61 26.42 12.62
N ASN A 619 -4.34 26.16 12.93
CA ASN A 619 -3.84 24.85 13.34
C ASN A 619 -4.13 24.54 14.82
N TYR A 620 -4.26 25.54 15.69
CA TYR A 620 -4.53 25.38 17.13
C TYR A 620 -6.02 25.41 17.49
N LEU A 621 -6.87 26.09 16.70
CA LEU A 621 -8.32 26.15 16.92
C LEU A 621 -8.99 24.76 17.08
N PRO A 622 -8.64 23.72 16.29
CA PRO A 622 -9.16 22.36 16.51
C PRO A 622 -8.82 21.78 17.89
N THR A 623 -7.66 22.13 18.46
CA THR A 623 -7.22 21.62 19.78
C THR A 623 -7.97 22.28 20.92
N VAL A 624 -8.18 23.60 20.88
CA VAL A 624 -8.91 24.34 21.94
C VAL A 624 -10.40 24.04 21.99
N ALA A 625 -10.97 23.53 20.89
CA ALA A 625 -12.34 23.03 20.84
C ALA A 625 -12.52 21.64 21.52
N MET A 626 -11.44 20.95 21.92
CA MET A 626 -11.53 19.58 22.45
C MET A 626 -11.87 19.58 23.95
N THR A 627 -12.94 18.86 24.31
CA THR A 627 -13.43 18.77 25.70
C THR A 627 -12.79 17.66 26.54
N ASN A 628 -11.87 16.88 25.97
CA ASN A 628 -11.18 15.74 26.60
C ASN A 628 -9.94 16.11 27.43
N TYR A 629 -9.63 17.40 27.60
CA TYR A 629 -8.52 17.89 28.44
C TYR A 629 -9.01 18.57 29.72
N THR A 630 -8.17 18.65 30.76
CA THR A 630 -8.51 19.35 32.01
C THR A 630 -8.67 20.85 31.76
N LYS A 631 -9.64 21.48 32.44
CA LYS A 631 -9.91 22.92 32.33
C LYS A 631 -8.64 23.77 32.52
N GLU A 632 -7.84 23.47 33.54
CA GLU A 632 -6.61 24.21 33.86
C GLU A 632 -5.58 24.22 32.72
N SER A 633 -5.30 23.06 32.11
CA SER A 633 -4.36 22.98 30.99
C SER A 633 -4.91 23.57 29.70
N MET A 634 -6.23 23.44 29.50
CA MET A 634 -6.91 23.94 28.31
C MET A 634 -7.12 25.47 28.33
N ASP A 635 -7.48 26.06 29.46
CA ASP A 635 -7.72 27.49 29.60
C ASP A 635 -6.42 28.29 29.40
N ALA A 636 -5.28 27.77 29.86
CA ALA A 636 -3.96 28.36 29.56
C ALA A 636 -3.65 28.37 28.05
N LEU A 637 -3.98 27.29 27.33
CA LEU A 637 -3.83 27.22 25.88
C LEU A 637 -4.79 28.18 25.16
N LYS A 638 -6.04 28.26 25.60
CA LYS A 638 -7.04 29.19 25.04
C LYS A 638 -6.63 30.65 25.19
N GLU A 639 -6.13 31.07 26.35
CA GLU A 639 -5.66 32.45 26.58
C GLU A 639 -4.49 32.79 25.64
N ALA A 640 -3.54 31.88 25.46
CA ALA A 640 -2.41 32.08 24.55
C ALA A 640 -2.85 32.11 23.07
N VAL A 641 -3.78 31.24 22.65
CA VAL A 641 -4.34 31.24 21.29
C VAL A 641 -5.20 32.48 21.03
N PHE A 642 -5.89 33.01 22.05
CA PHE A 642 -6.58 34.30 21.95
C PHE A 642 -5.59 35.45 21.76
N ASN A 643 -4.53 35.54 22.57
CA ASN A 643 -3.50 36.57 22.38
C ASN A 643 -2.87 36.50 20.98
N LEU A 644 -2.64 35.30 20.44
CA LEU A 644 -2.15 35.12 19.07
C LEU A 644 -3.11 35.67 18.01
N SER A 645 -4.43 35.61 18.23
CA SER A 645 -5.41 36.20 17.31
C SER A 645 -5.47 37.73 17.39
N GLN A 646 -5.02 38.32 18.51
CA GLN A 646 -4.88 39.76 18.71
C GLN A 646 -3.52 40.31 18.28
N ALA A 647 -2.59 39.47 17.81
CA ALA A 647 -1.26 39.87 17.36
C ALA A 647 -1.33 40.88 16.19
N ASP A 648 -0.44 41.87 16.20
CA ASP A 648 -0.42 43.00 15.27
C ASP A 648 -0.33 42.58 13.79
N ASP A 649 -0.87 43.41 12.90
CA ASP A 649 -0.80 43.18 11.45
C ASP A 649 0.63 43.28 10.90
N ASP A 650 1.53 43.99 11.58
CA ASP A 650 2.94 44.15 11.23
C ASP A 650 3.91 43.36 12.13
N ILE A 651 3.39 42.47 13.00
CA ILE A 651 4.21 41.62 13.88
C ILE A 651 5.36 40.96 13.11
N SER A 652 6.56 41.00 13.69
CA SER A 652 7.74 40.46 13.03
C SER A 652 7.67 38.93 12.91
N VAL A 653 8.40 38.38 11.95
CA VAL A 653 8.52 36.92 11.78
C VAL A 653 9.18 36.26 13.01
N GLU A 654 10.00 37.00 13.76
CA GLU A 654 10.69 36.50 14.95
C GLU A 654 9.74 36.47 16.16
N ASP A 655 8.99 37.55 16.41
CA ASP A 655 8.01 37.65 17.49
C ASP A 655 6.83 36.68 17.27
N ALA A 656 6.33 36.59 16.04
CA ALA A 656 5.31 35.61 15.68
C ALA A 656 5.77 34.17 15.97
N ARG A 657 7.03 33.82 15.66
CA ARG A 657 7.60 32.50 16.00
C ARG A 657 7.73 32.31 17.51
N ALA A 658 8.08 33.36 18.27
CA ALA A 658 8.19 33.29 19.72
C ALA A 658 6.82 32.99 20.38
N GLU A 659 5.74 33.66 19.96
CA GLU A 659 4.39 33.38 20.48
C GLU A 659 3.89 31.98 20.08
N ILE A 660 4.10 31.57 18.83
CA ILE A 660 3.75 30.21 18.37
C ILE A 660 4.49 29.14 19.18
N ALA A 661 5.77 29.35 19.51
CA ALA A 661 6.55 28.42 20.33
C ALA A 661 6.02 28.29 21.77
N LYS A 662 5.52 29.39 22.37
CA LYS A 662 4.84 29.34 23.69
C LYS A 662 3.56 28.50 23.62
N ILE A 663 2.77 28.66 22.57
CA ILE A 663 1.52 27.92 22.38
C ILE A 663 1.80 26.44 22.14
N GLU A 664 2.82 26.09 21.35
CA GLU A 664 3.22 24.69 21.17
C GLU A 664 3.70 24.06 22.50
N ALA A 665 4.38 24.82 23.37
CA ALA A 665 4.75 24.34 24.70
C ALA A 665 3.52 24.08 25.59
N LEU A 666 2.51 24.97 25.58
CA LEU A 666 1.25 24.79 26.31
C LEU A 666 0.43 23.61 25.76
N LYS A 667 0.37 23.45 24.44
CA LYS A 667 -0.28 22.31 23.76
C LYS A 667 0.36 20.98 24.16
N ASN A 668 1.69 20.92 24.22
CA ASN A 668 2.41 19.73 24.69
C ASN A 668 2.27 19.48 26.20
N ALA A 669 1.83 20.47 26.98
CA ALA A 669 1.51 20.35 28.41
C ALA A 669 0.03 20.03 28.69
N LEU A 670 -0.81 19.81 27.68
CA LEU A 670 -2.22 19.47 27.84
C LEU A 670 -2.41 18.14 28.60
N VAL A 671 -3.26 18.15 29.62
CA VAL A 671 -3.54 16.99 30.48
C VAL A 671 -4.91 16.40 30.12
N GLN A 672 -4.95 15.15 29.65
CA GLN A 672 -6.23 14.50 29.31
C GLN A 672 -7.10 14.19 30.55
N LYS A 673 -8.41 14.39 30.43
CA LYS A 673 -9.42 13.89 31.36
C LYS A 673 -9.47 12.36 31.25
N LYS A 674 -9.07 11.66 32.33
CA LYS A 674 -9.27 10.21 32.45
C LYS A 674 -10.76 9.89 32.62
N THR A 675 -11.40 9.38 31.57
CA THR A 675 -12.82 8.98 31.57
C THR A 675 -13.05 7.57 32.11
N ALA A 676 -12.01 6.73 32.10
CA ALA A 676 -11.99 5.40 32.67
C ALA A 676 -10.63 5.10 33.34
N LEU A 677 -10.53 3.95 34.02
CA LEU A 677 -9.24 3.38 34.42
C LEU A 677 -8.52 2.74 33.22
N VAL A 678 -7.21 2.87 33.16
CA VAL A 678 -6.33 2.22 32.17
C VAL A 678 -5.29 1.33 32.87
N ALA A 679 -4.60 0.45 32.11
CA ALA A 679 -3.60 -0.48 32.66
C ALA A 679 -2.56 0.19 33.58
N GLU A 680 -2.17 1.42 33.27
CA GLU A 680 -1.20 2.22 34.04
C GLU A 680 -1.70 2.70 35.41
N ASP A 681 -3.00 2.72 35.68
CA ASP A 681 -3.56 3.12 36.98
C ASP A 681 -3.39 2.02 38.05
N PHE A 682 -3.10 0.79 37.62
CA PHE A 682 -3.01 -0.38 38.50
C PHE A 682 -1.59 -0.65 39.00
N GLU A 683 -1.46 -0.94 40.30
CA GLU A 683 -0.25 -1.45 40.94
C GLU A 683 -0.03 -2.92 40.57
N SER A 684 -1.13 -3.69 40.51
CA SER A 684 -1.13 -5.07 40.02
C SER A 684 -2.45 -5.46 39.37
N LEU A 685 -2.34 -6.26 38.31
CA LEU A 685 -3.43 -6.97 37.65
C LEU A 685 -3.14 -8.46 37.78
N ASP A 686 -4.04 -9.22 38.41
CA ASP A 686 -3.88 -10.65 38.69
C ASP A 686 -5.17 -11.40 38.35
N ALA A 687 -5.13 -12.24 37.33
CA ALA A 687 -6.24 -13.07 36.91
C ALA A 687 -5.74 -14.34 36.20
N PRO A 688 -6.53 -15.44 36.21
CA PRO A 688 -6.22 -16.58 35.36
C PRO A 688 -6.27 -16.16 33.89
N ALA A 689 -5.24 -16.54 33.14
CA ALA A 689 -5.07 -16.21 31.74
C ALA A 689 -4.34 -17.32 31.00
N GLN A 690 -4.50 -17.37 29.68
CA GLN A 690 -3.57 -18.10 28.81
C GLN A 690 -2.42 -17.22 28.34
N SER A 691 -1.34 -17.86 27.87
CA SER A 691 -0.14 -17.15 27.40
C SER A 691 -0.47 -16.19 26.25
N GLY A 692 -0.32 -14.88 26.48
CA GLY A 692 -0.59 -13.81 25.51
C GLY A 692 -1.99 -13.20 25.57
N GLU A 693 -2.90 -13.74 26.39
CA GLU A 693 -4.26 -13.20 26.58
C GLU A 693 -4.50 -12.85 28.06
N GLY A 694 -3.56 -12.08 28.62
CA GLY A 694 -3.59 -11.58 29.99
C GLY A 694 -4.67 -10.53 30.22
N ILE A 695 -4.93 -10.20 31.50
CA ILE A 695 -5.97 -9.26 31.89
C ILE A 695 -5.65 -7.81 31.51
N GLU A 696 -4.37 -7.49 31.30
CA GLU A 696 -3.89 -6.22 30.76
C GLU A 696 -4.47 -5.89 29.38
N ASN A 697 -4.79 -6.90 28.56
CA ASN A 697 -5.45 -6.70 27.27
C ASN A 697 -6.85 -6.08 27.43
N ALA A 698 -7.55 -6.34 28.55
CA ALA A 698 -8.87 -5.76 28.80
C ALA A 698 -8.84 -4.28 29.25
N PHE A 699 -7.69 -3.61 29.12
CA PHE A 699 -7.46 -2.20 29.44
C PHE A 699 -6.61 -1.48 28.38
N ASP A 700 -6.41 -2.06 27.20
CA ASP A 700 -5.59 -1.49 26.12
C ASP A 700 -6.38 -0.62 25.12
N GLY A 701 -7.72 -0.61 25.21
CA GLY A 701 -8.59 0.16 24.33
C GLY A 701 -8.76 -0.46 22.93
N ASN A 702 -8.26 -1.68 22.71
CA ASN A 702 -8.38 -2.43 21.48
C ASN A 702 -9.32 -3.63 21.67
N VAL A 703 -10.59 -3.47 21.27
CA VAL A 703 -11.61 -4.54 21.26
C VAL A 703 -11.29 -5.80 20.41
N SER A 704 -10.13 -5.84 19.76
CA SER A 704 -9.58 -7.01 19.05
C SER A 704 -8.50 -7.77 19.84
N SER A 705 -7.95 -7.16 20.89
CA SER A 705 -7.22 -7.87 21.95
C SER A 705 -8.24 -8.63 22.82
N LEU A 706 -7.75 -9.55 23.65
CA LEU A 706 -8.61 -10.36 24.51
C LEU A 706 -7.89 -10.74 25.80
N TRP A 707 -8.55 -10.54 26.93
CA TRP A 707 -8.28 -11.33 28.13
C TRP A 707 -9.08 -12.63 28.03
N HIS A 708 -8.42 -13.78 28.18
CA HIS A 708 -9.07 -15.09 28.20
C HIS A 708 -8.37 -16.05 29.16
N THR A 709 -9.15 -16.74 29.98
CA THR A 709 -8.68 -17.82 30.86
C THR A 709 -8.14 -19.03 30.07
N SER A 710 -7.55 -20.03 30.75
CA SER A 710 -6.97 -21.18 30.05
C SER A 710 -8.00 -21.98 29.22
N TRP A 711 -7.66 -22.35 27.98
CA TRP A 711 -8.46 -23.31 27.18
C TRP A 711 -8.60 -24.70 27.85
N ASN A 712 -7.82 -25.01 28.88
CA ASN A 712 -8.01 -26.20 29.70
C ASN A 712 -9.28 -26.13 30.58
N GLY A 713 -9.83 -24.93 30.79
CA GLY A 713 -11.05 -24.68 31.56
C GLY A 713 -10.90 -24.81 33.08
N GLY A 714 -12.00 -24.59 33.79
CA GLY A 714 -12.03 -24.64 35.27
C GLY A 714 -11.60 -23.34 35.94
N ASP A 715 -11.65 -22.22 35.22
CA ASP A 715 -11.30 -20.88 35.73
C ASP A 715 -12.53 -20.01 36.09
N VAL A 716 -13.76 -20.48 35.84
CA VAL A 716 -15.00 -19.81 36.31
C VAL A 716 -15.10 -19.88 37.83
N GLY A 717 -15.56 -18.79 38.44
CA GLY A 717 -15.56 -18.60 39.90
C GLY A 717 -14.21 -18.16 40.47
N LYS A 718 -13.12 -18.12 39.69
CA LYS A 718 -11.84 -17.52 40.12
C LYS A 718 -11.86 -16.00 39.94
N PRO A 719 -11.23 -15.23 40.85
CA PRO A 719 -11.21 -13.78 40.79
C PRO A 719 -10.24 -13.25 39.73
N ALA A 720 -10.66 -12.19 39.05
CA ALA A 720 -9.80 -11.21 38.43
C ALA A 720 -9.63 -10.04 39.42
N THR A 721 -8.42 -9.88 39.96
CA THR A 721 -8.07 -8.89 40.98
C THR A 721 -7.28 -7.74 40.36
N MET A 722 -7.73 -6.53 40.63
CA MET A 722 -7.10 -5.29 40.17
C MET A 722 -6.82 -4.41 41.40
N VAL A 723 -5.56 -4.03 41.62
CA VAL A 723 -5.15 -3.13 42.72
C VAL A 723 -4.73 -1.80 42.12
N LEU A 724 -5.28 -0.70 42.60
CA LEU A 724 -4.96 0.65 42.11
C LEU A 724 -3.75 1.22 42.84
N LYS A 725 -2.86 1.90 42.10
CA LYS A 725 -1.68 2.61 42.67
C LYS A 725 -2.11 3.65 43.69
N GLU A 726 -3.18 4.37 43.39
CA GLU A 726 -3.78 5.39 44.25
C GLU A 726 -5.31 5.24 44.29
N PRO A 727 -5.97 5.49 45.44
CA PRO A 727 -7.42 5.36 45.53
C PRO A 727 -8.16 6.31 44.57
N THR A 728 -8.82 5.72 43.56
CA THR A 728 -9.37 6.44 42.40
C THR A 728 -10.88 6.35 42.37
N GLU A 729 -11.53 7.47 42.09
CA GLU A 729 -12.99 7.55 41.97
C GLU A 729 -13.51 6.89 40.70
N ILE A 730 -14.47 5.97 40.87
CA ILE A 730 -15.19 5.26 39.81
C ILE A 730 -16.70 5.20 40.09
N THR A 731 -17.51 5.16 39.04
CA THR A 731 -18.99 5.19 39.09
C THR A 731 -19.65 3.96 38.49
N GLY A 732 -18.92 3.12 37.75
CA GLY A 732 -19.46 1.89 37.19
C GLY A 732 -18.41 1.04 36.48
N LEU A 733 -18.86 -0.10 35.94
CA LEU A 733 -18.10 -0.96 35.02
C LEU A 733 -18.91 -1.18 33.74
N ARG A 734 -18.30 -0.93 32.59
CA ARG A 734 -18.75 -1.41 31.28
C ARG A 734 -17.88 -2.60 30.84
N TYR A 735 -18.48 -3.78 30.83
CA TYR A 735 -17.90 -5.00 30.29
C TYR A 735 -18.14 -5.09 28.77
N VAL A 736 -17.07 -5.20 27.99
CA VAL A 736 -17.16 -5.45 26.53
C VAL A 736 -16.77 -6.92 26.27
N PRO A 737 -17.71 -7.76 25.77
CA PRO A 737 -17.40 -9.13 25.39
C PRO A 737 -16.53 -9.20 24.12
N ARG A 738 -15.97 -10.38 23.85
CA ARG A 738 -15.23 -10.66 22.61
C ARG A 738 -16.04 -10.30 21.36
N GLY A 739 -15.37 -9.76 20.33
CA GLY A 739 -16.02 -9.34 19.08
C GLY A 739 -16.72 -10.47 18.31
N SER A 740 -16.23 -11.71 18.43
CA SER A 740 -16.77 -12.91 17.77
C SER A 740 -16.67 -14.17 18.65
N GLY A 741 -17.73 -14.99 18.65
CA GLY A 741 -17.86 -16.22 19.45
C GLY A 741 -18.34 -15.97 20.88
N SER A 742 -18.65 -17.07 21.59
CA SER A 742 -19.24 -17.02 22.94
C SER A 742 -18.31 -17.46 24.07
N ASN A 743 -17.16 -18.07 23.75
CA ASN A 743 -16.27 -18.68 24.74
C ASN A 743 -15.74 -17.64 25.74
N GLY A 744 -16.14 -17.84 27.01
CA GLY A 744 -15.76 -17.01 28.14
C GLY A 744 -16.69 -15.83 28.43
N ASN A 745 -17.71 -15.57 27.60
CA ASN A 745 -18.62 -14.44 27.80
C ASN A 745 -19.31 -14.52 29.17
N LEU A 746 -19.20 -13.47 29.96
CA LEU A 746 -19.74 -13.42 31.32
C LEU A 746 -21.28 -13.39 31.30
N ARG A 747 -21.92 -14.31 32.03
CA ARG A 747 -23.38 -14.42 32.19
C ARG A 747 -23.83 -13.93 33.57
N ASP A 748 -23.29 -14.56 34.62
CA ASP A 748 -23.50 -14.16 36.00
C ASP A 748 -22.16 -13.65 36.55
N VAL A 749 -22.19 -12.51 37.23
CA VAL A 749 -21.01 -11.77 37.67
C VAL A 749 -21.18 -11.30 39.11
N LYS A 750 -20.13 -11.48 39.91
CA LYS A 750 -19.93 -10.76 41.17
C LYS A 750 -18.76 -9.78 40.98
N LEU A 751 -19.01 -8.51 41.26
CA LEU A 751 -18.00 -7.45 41.30
C LEU A 751 -17.91 -6.92 42.73
N VAL A 752 -16.71 -6.86 43.30
CA VAL A 752 -16.45 -6.26 44.62
C VAL A 752 -15.48 -5.10 44.44
N VAL A 753 -15.87 -3.91 44.90
CA VAL A 753 -15.03 -2.71 44.93
C VAL A 753 -14.73 -2.38 46.38
N THR A 754 -13.45 -2.42 46.77
CA THR A 754 -12.99 -1.99 48.10
C THR A 754 -12.56 -0.53 48.02
N ASP A 755 -13.14 0.34 48.85
CA ASP A 755 -12.79 1.77 48.90
C ASP A 755 -11.52 2.07 49.73
N GLU A 756 -11.09 3.33 49.73
CA GLU A 756 -9.91 3.78 50.47
C GLU A 756 -9.93 3.53 51.98
N SER A 757 -11.13 3.41 52.58
CA SER A 757 -11.32 3.09 54.00
C SER A 757 -11.27 1.58 54.29
N GLY A 758 -11.15 0.76 53.25
CA GLY A 758 -11.18 -0.71 53.34
C GLY A 758 -12.59 -1.30 53.31
N LYS A 759 -13.62 -0.49 53.03
CA LYS A 759 -15.02 -0.97 52.98
C LYS A 759 -15.34 -1.54 51.59
N GLU A 760 -15.94 -2.72 51.58
CA GLU A 760 -16.37 -3.40 50.35
C GLU A 760 -17.78 -2.98 49.92
N HIS A 761 -17.94 -2.74 48.61
CA HIS A 761 -19.21 -2.54 47.92
C HIS A 761 -19.35 -3.67 46.90
N THR A 762 -20.39 -4.50 47.04
CA THR A 762 -20.60 -5.67 46.17
C THR A 762 -21.77 -5.43 45.21
N PHE A 763 -21.55 -5.75 43.94
CA PHE A 763 -22.53 -5.75 42.87
C PHE A 763 -22.65 -7.17 42.31
N THR A 764 -23.88 -7.65 42.13
CA THR A 764 -24.15 -8.96 41.54
C THR A 764 -25.09 -8.77 40.36
N VAL A 765 -24.76 -9.38 39.23
CA VAL A 765 -25.61 -9.41 38.04
C VAL A 765 -25.78 -10.87 37.60
N THR A 766 -26.96 -11.21 37.08
CA THR A 766 -27.28 -12.52 36.54
C THR A 766 -27.90 -12.39 35.15
N ASP A 767 -27.80 -13.45 34.36
CA ASP A 767 -28.48 -13.61 33.07
C ASP A 767 -28.18 -12.49 32.05
N TRP A 768 -26.94 -11.99 32.01
CA TRP A 768 -26.48 -11.17 30.88
C TRP A 768 -26.58 -11.96 29.57
N PRO A 769 -27.07 -11.35 28.47
CA PRO A 769 -27.31 -12.09 27.23
C PRO A 769 -26.02 -12.39 26.47
N ASP A 770 -25.92 -13.61 25.92
CA ASP A 770 -24.81 -14.03 25.06
C ASP A 770 -24.86 -13.32 23.70
N ASN A 771 -24.12 -12.22 23.61
CA ASN A 771 -23.90 -11.42 22.42
C ASN A 771 -22.66 -10.55 22.63
N ASN A 772 -22.17 -9.91 21.57
CA ASN A 772 -21.01 -9.01 21.60
C ASN A 772 -21.36 -7.54 21.98
N LYS A 773 -22.58 -7.26 22.46
CA LYS A 773 -22.93 -5.90 22.93
C LYS A 773 -22.31 -5.66 24.31
N PRO A 774 -21.84 -4.43 24.63
CA PRO A 774 -21.40 -4.08 25.98
C PRO A 774 -22.51 -4.29 27.03
N LYS A 775 -22.11 -4.56 28.27
CA LYS A 775 -22.99 -4.63 29.44
C LYS A 775 -22.47 -3.73 30.55
N ASP A 776 -23.39 -3.08 31.27
CA ASP A 776 -23.08 -2.06 32.27
C ASP A 776 -23.47 -2.51 33.69
N ILE A 777 -22.64 -2.14 34.67
CA ILE A 777 -22.91 -2.16 36.10
C ILE A 777 -22.76 -0.72 36.59
N ASP A 778 -23.87 -0.06 36.89
CA ASP A 778 -23.89 1.25 37.57
C ASP A 778 -23.73 1.04 39.08
N PHE A 779 -22.84 1.81 39.71
CA PHE A 779 -22.66 1.77 41.18
C PHE A 779 -23.67 2.65 41.93
N GLY A 780 -24.41 3.51 41.22
CA GLY A 780 -25.41 4.45 41.76
C GLY A 780 -24.81 5.58 42.62
N LYS A 781 -23.48 5.63 42.73
CA LYS A 781 -22.68 6.59 43.50
C LYS A 781 -21.22 6.52 43.05
N THR A 782 -20.47 7.58 43.30
CA THR A 782 -19.00 7.55 43.21
C THR A 782 -18.43 6.69 44.35
N ILE A 783 -17.49 5.80 44.01
CA ILE A 783 -16.71 5.00 44.95
C ILE A 783 -15.23 5.29 44.71
N LYS A 784 -14.52 5.75 45.75
CA LYS A 784 -13.07 5.96 45.70
C LYS A 784 -12.34 4.64 45.93
N ALA A 785 -12.26 3.84 44.87
CA ALA A 785 -11.79 2.47 44.86
C ALA A 785 -10.27 2.39 45.07
N LYS A 786 -9.84 1.41 45.87
CA LYS A 786 -8.44 1.02 46.04
C LYS A 786 -8.15 -0.38 45.48
N LYS A 787 -9.16 -1.27 45.49
CA LYS A 787 -9.08 -2.63 44.95
C LYS A 787 -10.41 -2.99 44.29
N ILE A 788 -10.34 -3.71 43.18
CA ILE A 788 -11.49 -4.24 42.46
C ILE A 788 -11.29 -5.75 42.28
N VAL A 789 -12.35 -6.53 42.46
CA VAL A 789 -12.37 -7.98 42.23
C VAL A 789 -13.58 -8.33 41.39
N LEU A 790 -13.36 -8.71 40.14
CA LEU A 790 -14.37 -9.21 39.22
C LEU A 790 -14.38 -10.75 39.28
N THR A 791 -15.54 -11.38 39.20
CA THR A 791 -15.66 -12.85 39.19
C THR A 791 -16.88 -13.26 38.38
N GLY A 792 -16.66 -13.85 37.20
CA GLY A 792 -17.70 -14.58 36.48
C GLY A 792 -18.07 -15.84 37.26
N THR A 793 -19.29 -15.89 37.78
CA THR A 793 -19.85 -17.06 38.49
C THR A 793 -20.55 -18.01 37.54
N LYS A 794 -20.96 -17.53 36.35
CA LYS A 794 -21.41 -18.34 35.21
C LYS A 794 -21.02 -17.67 33.88
N THR A 795 -20.74 -18.45 32.85
CA THR A 795 -20.28 -17.98 31.52
C THR A 795 -20.79 -18.83 30.35
N TYR A 796 -20.78 -18.25 29.15
CA TYR A 796 -21.14 -18.94 27.91
C TYR A 796 -19.93 -19.57 27.19
N GLY A 797 -20.23 -20.41 26.20
CA GLY A 797 -19.25 -21.10 25.36
C GLY A 797 -19.33 -22.62 25.40
N ASP A 798 -18.31 -23.27 24.81
CA ASP A 798 -18.21 -24.71 24.58
C ASP A 798 -18.19 -25.54 25.87
N GLY A 799 -19.38 -25.93 26.31
CA GLY A 799 -19.65 -26.70 27.53
C GLY A 799 -20.18 -25.88 28.71
N GLY A 800 -20.26 -24.54 28.59
CA GLY A 800 -20.76 -23.62 29.63
C GLY A 800 -19.87 -23.54 30.87
N ASP A 801 -19.85 -22.38 31.54
CA ASP A 801 -19.25 -22.20 32.87
C ASP A 801 -17.78 -22.72 33.00
N LYS A 802 -16.98 -22.70 31.91
CA LYS A 802 -15.58 -23.18 31.86
C LYS A 802 -14.52 -22.08 31.85
N TYR A 803 -14.76 -21.03 31.07
CA TYR A 803 -13.81 -19.95 30.76
C TYR A 803 -14.37 -18.60 31.21
N GLN A 804 -13.51 -17.60 31.40
CA GLN A 804 -13.88 -16.18 31.50
C GLN A 804 -13.13 -15.40 30.41
N SER A 805 -13.75 -14.39 29.82
CA SER A 805 -13.10 -13.51 28.84
C SER A 805 -13.71 -12.10 28.80
N ALA A 806 -12.88 -11.11 28.45
CA ALA A 806 -13.28 -9.74 28.14
C ALA A 806 -12.42 -9.17 27.01
N ALA A 807 -13.04 -8.41 26.11
CA ALA A 807 -12.30 -7.52 25.22
C ALA A 807 -11.92 -6.23 25.95
N GLU A 808 -12.82 -5.67 26.78
CA GLU A 808 -12.53 -4.51 27.64
C GLU A 808 -13.25 -4.58 28.98
N LEU A 809 -12.64 -3.99 30.01
CA LEU A 809 -13.20 -3.76 31.35
C LEU A 809 -13.13 -2.26 31.70
N ILE A 810 -14.06 -1.49 31.14
CA ILE A 810 -14.05 -0.02 31.23
C ILE A 810 -14.66 0.42 32.57
N PHE A 811 -13.84 0.72 33.57
CA PHE A 811 -14.31 1.31 34.83
C PHE A 811 -14.47 2.81 34.69
N THR A 812 -15.71 3.28 34.55
CA THR A 812 -16.06 4.69 34.34
C THR A 812 -15.63 5.54 35.54
N ARG A 813 -14.96 6.66 35.28
CA ARG A 813 -14.63 7.68 36.28
C ARG A 813 -15.69 8.78 36.31
N PRO A 814 -16.00 9.40 37.46
CA PRO A 814 -16.95 10.50 37.51
C PRO A 814 -16.46 11.66 36.63
N GLN A 815 -17.36 12.16 35.78
CA GLN A 815 -17.10 13.36 34.99
C GLN A 815 -17.70 14.55 35.74
N VAL A 816 -16.84 15.48 36.18
CA VAL A 816 -17.31 16.78 36.67
C VAL A 816 -17.82 17.53 35.45
N ALA A 817 -19.12 17.80 35.40
CA ALA A 817 -19.69 18.69 34.40
C ALA A 817 -19.10 20.09 34.64
N GLU A 818 -18.48 20.67 33.61
CA GLU A 818 -17.94 22.02 33.70
C GLU A 818 -19.08 23.01 33.91
N THR A 819 -18.95 23.87 34.92
CA THR A 819 -19.88 24.96 35.14
C THR A 819 -19.81 25.94 33.97
N PRO A 820 -20.95 26.36 33.39
CA PRO A 820 -20.97 27.42 32.40
C PRO A 820 -20.29 28.69 32.93
N LEU A 821 -19.62 29.44 32.05
CA LEU A 821 -19.01 30.72 32.38
C LEU A 821 -20.08 31.71 32.89
N ASP A 822 -19.79 32.39 34.00
CA ASP A 822 -20.64 33.47 34.51
C ASP A 822 -20.37 34.76 33.73
N MET A 823 -21.32 35.14 32.87
CA MET A 823 -21.24 36.32 32.03
C MET A 823 -21.80 37.59 32.71
N SER A 824 -22.44 37.46 33.89
CA SER A 824 -23.26 38.53 34.47
C SER A 824 -22.47 39.79 34.82
N GLY A 825 -21.22 39.65 35.25
CA GLY A 825 -20.30 40.77 35.51
C GLY A 825 -19.93 41.54 34.24
N TYR A 826 -19.65 40.82 33.15
CA TYR A 826 -19.36 41.41 31.84
C TYR A 826 -20.58 42.11 31.25
N GLU A 827 -21.76 41.49 31.28
CA GLU A 827 -23.01 42.07 30.79
C GLU A 827 -23.35 43.39 31.52
N ALA A 828 -23.16 43.42 32.85
CA ALA A 828 -23.37 44.61 33.65
C ALA A 828 -22.35 45.73 33.34
N ALA A 829 -21.08 45.38 33.11
CA ALA A 829 -20.03 46.31 32.72
C ALA A 829 -20.28 46.89 31.31
N LEU A 830 -20.66 46.05 30.35
CA LEU A 830 -20.99 46.44 28.99
C LEU A 830 -22.21 47.38 28.96
N ALA A 831 -23.29 47.04 29.67
CA ALA A 831 -24.49 47.88 29.76
C ALA A 831 -24.27 49.21 30.50
N LYS A 832 -23.13 49.38 31.18
CA LYS A 832 -22.66 50.65 31.75
C LYS A 832 -21.80 51.41 30.74
N ALA A 833 -20.82 50.75 30.10
CA ALA A 833 -19.92 51.36 29.13
C ALA A 833 -20.65 51.82 27.85
N GLN A 834 -21.68 51.10 27.39
CA GLN A 834 -22.54 51.51 26.27
C GLN A 834 -23.33 52.82 26.49
N LYS A 835 -23.33 53.38 27.72
CA LYS A 835 -23.95 54.67 28.03
C LYS A 835 -22.96 55.84 27.95
N LEU A 836 -21.70 55.55 27.66
CA LEU A 836 -20.67 56.56 27.44
C LEU A 836 -20.93 57.27 26.10
N THR A 837 -20.69 58.58 26.10
CA THR A 837 -20.98 59.50 25.00
C THR A 837 -19.71 60.01 24.33
N ASP A 838 -18.55 59.80 24.94
CA ASP A 838 -17.25 60.01 24.32
C ASP A 838 -17.05 59.02 23.16
N LYS A 839 -16.54 59.52 22.03
CA LYS A 839 -16.42 58.73 20.79
C LYS A 839 -15.35 57.65 20.92
N ASP A 840 -14.26 57.94 21.62
CA ASP A 840 -13.13 57.02 21.73
C ASP A 840 -13.52 55.86 22.65
N ASN A 841 -14.26 56.14 23.74
CA ASN A 841 -14.90 55.11 24.58
C ASN A 841 -15.90 54.22 23.79
N GLN A 842 -16.60 54.76 22.78
CA GLN A 842 -17.54 53.98 21.98
C GLN A 842 -16.82 53.03 21.01
N GLU A 843 -15.67 53.44 20.47
CA GLU A 843 -14.81 52.58 19.63
C GLU A 843 -14.18 51.47 20.49
N GLU A 844 -13.74 51.77 21.72
CA GLU A 844 -13.26 50.76 22.68
C GLU A 844 -14.34 49.73 23.09
N VAL A 845 -15.56 50.18 23.37
CA VAL A 845 -16.68 49.27 23.65
C VAL A 845 -16.94 48.33 22.47
N ALA A 846 -16.88 48.84 21.23
CA ALA A 846 -17.05 48.01 20.04
C ALA A 846 -15.90 47.01 19.86
N SER A 847 -14.65 47.42 20.14
CA SER A 847 -13.45 46.56 20.12
C SER A 847 -13.57 45.38 21.09
N VAL A 848 -13.95 45.66 22.34
CA VAL A 848 -14.19 44.62 23.37
C VAL A 848 -15.32 43.68 22.96
N GLN A 849 -16.43 44.20 22.41
CA GLN A 849 -17.52 43.35 21.91
C GLN A 849 -17.09 42.44 20.75
N ALA A 850 -16.24 42.93 19.84
CA ALA A 850 -15.69 42.13 18.74
C ALA A 850 -14.75 41.02 19.25
N SER A 851 -13.84 41.35 20.19
CA SER A 851 -12.93 40.40 20.83
C SER A 851 -13.65 39.30 21.61
N MET A 852 -14.67 39.68 22.39
CA MET A 852 -15.54 38.74 23.10
C MET A 852 -16.34 37.85 22.16
N LYS A 853 -16.88 38.40 21.06
CA LYS A 853 -17.54 37.60 20.03
C LYS A 853 -16.57 36.60 19.40
N TYR A 854 -15.38 37.06 18.99
CA TYR A 854 -14.36 36.21 18.41
C TYR A 854 -13.98 35.06 19.35
N ALA A 855 -13.73 35.34 20.63
CA ALA A 855 -13.40 34.32 21.62
C ALA A 855 -14.56 33.34 21.88
N THR A 856 -15.80 33.80 21.82
CA THR A 856 -17.00 32.94 21.93
C THR A 856 -17.10 31.99 20.74
N ASP A 857 -17.08 32.54 19.52
CA ASP A 857 -17.26 31.81 18.27
C ASP A 857 -16.17 30.72 18.08
N ASN A 858 -14.98 30.95 18.62
CA ASN A 858 -13.81 30.06 18.53
C ASN A 858 -13.51 29.22 19.79
N HIS A 859 -14.42 29.24 20.78
CA HIS A 859 -14.30 28.47 22.04
C HIS A 859 -13.08 28.81 22.92
N LEU A 860 -12.60 30.04 22.82
CA LEU A 860 -11.42 30.55 23.53
C LEU A 860 -11.75 31.16 24.90
N LEU A 861 -13.01 31.45 25.24
CA LEU A 861 -13.34 32.10 26.50
C LEU A 861 -12.91 31.27 27.74
N THR A 862 -12.28 31.97 28.69
CA THR A 862 -11.99 31.51 30.06
C THR A 862 -12.65 32.45 31.08
N GLU A 863 -12.80 32.02 32.34
CA GLU A 863 -13.32 32.87 33.42
C GLU A 863 -12.50 34.15 33.60
N ARG A 864 -11.18 34.05 33.39
CA ARG A 864 -10.24 35.16 33.50
C ARG A 864 -10.42 36.17 32.38
N MET A 865 -10.64 35.72 31.15
CA MET A 865 -10.96 36.61 30.02
C MET A 865 -12.26 37.39 30.28
N VAL A 866 -13.32 36.71 30.72
CA VAL A 866 -14.62 37.36 31.01
C VAL A 866 -14.48 38.42 32.12
N ALA A 867 -13.73 38.11 33.19
CA ALA A 867 -13.43 39.07 34.25
C ALA A 867 -12.61 40.26 33.74
N TYR A 868 -11.57 40.01 32.95
CA TYR A 868 -10.72 41.05 32.38
C TYR A 868 -11.51 42.04 31.51
N PHE A 869 -12.35 41.56 30.58
CA PHE A 869 -13.17 42.44 29.74
C PHE A 869 -14.19 43.24 30.56
N ALA A 870 -14.75 42.66 31.63
CA ALA A 870 -15.64 43.36 32.55
C ALA A 870 -14.91 44.47 33.33
N ASP A 871 -13.67 44.23 33.76
CA ASP A 871 -12.84 45.22 34.46
C ASP A 871 -12.38 46.34 33.52
N TYR A 872 -12.02 46.03 32.27
CA TYR A 872 -11.66 47.03 31.25
C TYR A 872 -12.86 47.96 30.95
N LEU A 873 -14.03 47.40 30.61
CA LEU A 873 -15.26 48.18 30.38
C LEU A 873 -15.69 49.01 31.60
N ASN A 874 -15.34 48.59 32.82
CA ASN A 874 -15.63 49.34 34.03
C ASN A 874 -14.70 50.55 34.25
N GLN A 875 -13.51 50.57 33.65
CA GLN A 875 -12.53 51.65 33.74
C GLN A 875 -12.86 52.83 32.82
N LEU A 876 -13.49 52.55 31.66
CA LEU A 876 -13.96 53.56 30.70
C LEU A 876 -14.92 54.57 31.37
N LYS A 877 -14.68 55.87 31.11
CA LYS A 877 -15.41 57.02 31.67
C LYS A 877 -15.43 58.15 30.65
N ASP A 878 -16.55 58.85 30.52
CA ASP A 878 -16.66 60.02 29.66
C ASP A 878 -15.71 61.12 30.13
N SER A 879 -14.95 61.69 29.19
CA SER A 879 -14.08 62.82 29.48
C SER A 879 -14.92 64.07 29.80
N ALA A 880 -14.51 64.82 30.83
CA ALA A 880 -15.17 66.07 31.17
C ALA A 880 -14.81 67.16 30.16
N THR A 881 -15.79 67.57 29.34
CA THR A 881 -15.71 68.73 28.41
C THR A 881 -15.29 70.04 29.12
N LYS A 882 -14.63 71.06 28.54
CA LYS A 882 -14.04 71.43 27.22
C LYS A 882 -13.17 72.73 27.43
N PRO A 883 -12.59 73.49 26.45
CA PRO A 883 -12.64 73.40 24.97
C PRO A 883 -11.29 73.54 24.19
N ASP A 884 -11.43 73.38 22.87
CA ASP A 884 -10.59 73.82 21.74
C ASP A 884 -9.23 73.15 21.46
N ALA A 885 -8.96 72.99 20.15
CA ALA A 885 -8.00 72.07 19.53
C ALA A 885 -7.01 72.83 18.59
N PRO A 886 -6.15 72.18 17.78
CA PRO A 886 -5.67 70.78 17.79
C PRO A 886 -4.12 70.67 17.74
N THR A 887 -3.56 69.49 18.01
CA THR A 887 -2.38 68.98 17.26
C THR A 887 -2.29 67.46 17.36
N SER A 888 -1.72 66.84 16.33
CA SER A 888 -1.72 65.38 16.14
C SER A 888 -0.49 64.68 16.72
N SER A 889 -0.71 63.60 17.45
CA SER A 889 0.17 62.43 17.49
C SER A 889 -0.71 61.20 17.34
N LYS A 890 -0.49 60.43 16.27
CA LYS A 890 -1.07 59.10 16.15
C LYS A 890 -0.08 58.18 16.90
N GLY A 891 -0.51 57.64 18.03
CA GLY A 891 0.05 56.42 18.60
C GLY A 891 -1.03 55.36 18.46
N GLU A 892 -0.66 54.16 18.02
CA GLU A 892 -1.61 53.06 17.88
C GLU A 892 -1.76 52.40 19.24
N GLU A 893 -2.92 52.58 19.87
CA GLU A 893 -3.27 51.86 21.10
C GLU A 893 -3.70 50.45 20.71
N GLN A 894 -2.89 49.46 21.11
CA GLN A 894 -3.13 48.04 20.82
C GLN A 894 -4.39 47.51 21.54
N PRO A 895 -5.06 46.49 20.98
CA PRO A 895 -6.10 45.77 21.70
C PRO A 895 -5.55 45.16 23.00
N PRO A 896 -6.39 44.99 24.03
CA PRO A 896 -5.94 44.55 25.35
C PRO A 896 -5.31 43.15 25.34
N VAL A 897 -4.00 43.09 25.61
CA VAL A 897 -3.23 41.85 25.77
C VAL A 897 -3.36 41.30 27.19
N LEU A 898 -3.64 40.00 27.32
CA LEU A 898 -3.67 39.30 28.61
C LEU A 898 -2.30 38.73 28.97
N ASP A 899 -1.68 39.22 30.05
CA ASP A 899 -0.49 38.58 30.63
C ASP A 899 -0.82 37.15 31.10
N VAL A 900 -0.55 36.13 30.28
CA VAL A 900 -0.72 34.73 30.70
C VAL A 900 0.25 34.43 31.85
N PRO A 901 -0.17 33.84 32.98
CA PRO A 901 0.73 33.65 34.11
C PRO A 901 1.75 32.58 33.74
N GLU A 902 3.05 32.89 33.80
CA GLU A 902 4.10 31.90 33.50
C GLU A 902 3.91 30.64 34.35
N PHE A 903 3.64 29.52 33.68
CA PHE A 903 3.68 28.21 34.32
C PHE A 903 5.12 27.94 34.77
N LYS A 904 5.36 27.92 36.09
CA LYS A 904 6.71 27.88 36.66
C LYS A 904 7.37 26.50 36.61
N GLY A 905 7.73 26.08 35.40
CA GLY A 905 8.83 25.16 35.10
C GLY A 905 9.86 25.89 34.22
N GLY A 906 10.61 26.83 34.79
CA GLY A 906 11.21 27.92 34.01
C GLY A 906 12.68 27.79 33.61
N VAL A 907 13.12 28.72 32.74
CA VAL A 907 14.50 29.27 32.66
C VAL A 907 14.52 30.63 31.93
N ASN A 908 14.84 31.68 32.70
CA ASN A 908 15.50 32.98 32.42
C ASN A 908 15.33 33.74 31.06
N ALA A 909 15.09 35.05 31.18
CA ALA A 909 14.94 36.06 30.10
C ALA A 909 16.13 37.06 29.98
N ALA A 910 16.10 37.94 28.96
CA ALA A 910 16.91 39.17 28.84
C ALA A 910 16.22 40.21 27.91
N GLU A 911 16.48 41.52 28.11
CA GLU A 911 15.65 42.65 27.61
C GLU A 911 16.19 43.48 26.42
N ALA A 912 15.24 43.91 25.56
CA ALA A 912 14.95 45.25 24.99
C ALA A 912 15.99 46.15 24.26
N ALA A 913 15.54 46.73 23.14
CA ALA A 913 15.70 48.16 22.77
C ALA A 913 14.73 48.59 21.63
N VAL A 914 14.06 49.74 21.77
CA VAL A 914 13.07 50.31 20.82
C VAL A 914 13.65 51.50 20.05
N ASN A 915 13.19 51.77 18.81
CA ASN A 915 13.30 53.08 18.18
C ASN A 915 12.18 53.32 17.14
N GLU A 916 11.59 54.53 17.13
CA GLU A 916 10.28 54.80 16.50
C GLU A 916 10.30 55.32 15.04
N VAL A 917 9.11 55.29 14.43
CA VAL A 917 8.75 55.58 13.03
C VAL A 917 8.33 57.07 12.84
N PRO A 918 7.99 57.53 11.62
CA PRO A 918 6.70 58.22 11.50
C PRO A 918 5.87 57.87 10.23
N GLU A 919 4.56 58.14 10.33
CA GLU A 919 3.46 57.47 9.62
C GLU A 919 2.46 58.47 8.96
N PHE A 920 1.71 58.04 7.92
CA PHE A 920 0.56 58.79 7.32
C PHE A 920 -0.21 57.92 6.27
N LYS A 921 -1.54 57.93 6.04
CA LYS A 921 -2.82 58.09 6.79
C LYS A 921 -4.01 58.13 5.76
N GLY A 922 -5.16 57.54 6.11
CA GLY A 922 -6.50 57.70 5.45
C GLY A 922 -6.90 56.58 4.45
N GLY A 923 -8.13 56.04 4.36
CA GLY A 923 -9.42 56.32 5.04
C GLY A 923 -10.39 57.16 4.16
N VAL A 924 -11.72 56.94 4.08
CA VAL A 924 -12.69 55.95 4.65
C VAL A 924 -14.00 55.97 3.81
N ASN A 925 -14.93 54.98 3.93
CA ASN A 925 -16.43 55.17 4.04
C ASN A 925 -17.29 53.91 3.77
N ALA A 926 -18.51 53.89 4.31
CA ALA A 926 -19.48 52.78 4.37
C ALA A 926 -20.90 53.12 3.81
N ALA A 927 -21.79 52.13 3.68
CA ALA A 927 -23.27 52.28 3.63
C ALA A 927 -24.02 50.95 3.88
N GLU A 928 -25.28 51.01 4.34
CA GLU A 928 -26.03 49.94 5.02
C GLU A 928 -27.06 49.12 4.21
N ALA A 929 -27.59 48.09 4.90
CA ALA A 929 -28.53 47.03 4.52
C ALA A 929 -30.02 47.42 4.29
N ALA A 930 -30.81 46.42 3.85
CA ALA A 930 -32.27 46.36 4.00
C ALA A 930 -32.74 44.88 4.15
N VAL A 931 -33.89 44.65 4.81
CA VAL A 931 -34.40 43.34 5.27
C VAL A 931 -35.88 43.17 4.89
N HIS A 932 -36.32 41.96 4.45
CA HIS A 932 -37.50 41.24 5.00
C HIS A 932 -37.79 39.87 4.36
N GLU A 933 -37.72 38.84 5.21
CA GLU A 933 -38.68 37.73 5.49
C GLU A 933 -39.39 36.86 4.42
N VAL A 934 -39.83 35.71 4.94
CA VAL A 934 -40.23 34.45 4.29
C VAL A 934 -41.74 34.21 4.45
N PRO A 935 -42.37 33.36 3.60
CA PRO A 935 -43.44 32.49 4.08
C PRO A 935 -43.21 30.98 3.77
N GLU A 936 -43.49 30.13 4.77
CA GLU A 936 -43.48 28.66 4.66
C GLU A 936 -44.68 28.09 3.86
N TYR A 937 -44.49 26.92 3.23
CA TYR A 937 -45.60 26.00 2.90
C TYR A 937 -45.17 24.52 2.93
N LYS A 938 -46.13 23.59 3.12
CA LYS A 938 -45.89 22.17 3.47
C LYS A 938 -46.42 21.15 2.44
N GLY A 939 -45.57 20.17 2.09
CA GLY A 939 -45.94 18.74 1.89
C GLY A 939 -46.23 18.21 0.46
N GLY A 940 -45.90 16.92 0.23
CA GLY A 940 -46.74 16.02 -0.61
C GLY A 940 -46.22 15.41 -1.93
N ILE A 941 -45.23 14.50 -1.88
CA ILE A 941 -44.99 13.28 -2.71
C ILE A 941 -45.63 13.11 -4.13
N ASN A 942 -44.73 12.83 -5.11
CA ASN A 942 -44.83 12.05 -6.38
C ASN A 942 -45.35 12.61 -7.74
N ALA A 943 -44.41 12.58 -8.70
CA ALA A 943 -44.48 12.01 -10.07
C ALA A 943 -44.80 12.89 -11.32
N ALA A 944 -43.83 12.81 -12.26
CA ALA A 944 -43.94 12.74 -13.73
C ALA A 944 -43.97 14.01 -14.63
N GLU A 945 -43.00 13.99 -15.57
CA GLU A 945 -42.94 14.58 -16.92
C GLU A 945 -42.88 16.10 -17.15
N ALA A 946 -42.23 16.46 -18.27
CA ALA A 946 -41.75 17.80 -18.61
C ALA A 946 -42.17 18.22 -20.02
N ALA A 947 -42.40 19.53 -20.22
CA ALA A 947 -42.59 20.14 -21.54
C ALA A 947 -42.19 21.64 -21.56
N VAL A 948 -40.95 21.92 -22.01
CA VAL A 948 -40.51 22.83 -23.10
C VAL A 948 -41.14 24.25 -23.29
N HIS A 949 -40.29 25.19 -23.78
CA HIS A 949 -40.55 26.51 -24.43
C HIS A 949 -40.79 27.76 -23.54
N GLU A 950 -40.28 28.98 -23.82
CA GLU A 950 -39.23 29.53 -24.74
C GLU A 950 -38.61 30.81 -24.11
N VAL A 951 -37.43 31.23 -24.57
CA VAL A 951 -36.97 32.64 -24.54
C VAL A 951 -36.36 33.01 -25.91
N PRO A 952 -36.62 34.20 -26.50
CA PRO A 952 -36.28 34.47 -27.91
C PRO A 952 -34.85 35.00 -28.15
N GLU A 953 -34.36 34.82 -29.39
CA GLU A 953 -33.21 35.52 -29.98
C GLU A 953 -33.44 37.06 -30.05
N TYR A 954 -32.47 37.97 -30.28
CA TYR A 954 -31.48 37.99 -31.37
C TYR A 954 -30.56 39.24 -31.27
N LYS A 955 -29.47 39.25 -32.08
CA LYS A 955 -28.68 40.36 -32.71
C LYS A 955 -27.23 40.52 -32.15
N GLY A 956 -26.27 39.80 -32.75
CA GLY A 956 -24.84 39.75 -32.32
C GLY A 956 -23.85 40.23 -33.39
N GLY A 957 -22.73 39.52 -33.59
CA GLY A 957 -21.88 39.66 -34.78
C GLY A 957 -20.35 39.47 -34.60
N ILE A 958 -19.82 38.38 -35.17
CA ILE A 958 -18.44 38.17 -35.66
C ILE A 958 -17.37 37.98 -34.55
N ASN A 959 -16.83 36.79 -34.22
CA ASN A 959 -16.21 35.65 -34.99
C ASN A 959 -14.68 35.78 -35.13
N ALA A 960 -13.87 34.71 -35.04
CA ALA A 960 -14.08 33.35 -34.52
C ALA A 960 -12.72 32.60 -34.49
N ALA A 961 -12.58 31.59 -33.61
CA ALA A 961 -12.21 30.20 -33.95
C ALA A 961 -11.67 29.47 -32.71
N GLU A 962 -12.49 28.65 -32.06
CA GLU A 962 -12.04 27.76 -30.99
C GLU A 962 -12.73 26.38 -31.07
N ALA A 963 -12.07 25.38 -30.49
CA ALA A 963 -12.40 23.98 -30.29
C ALA A 963 -13.76 23.43 -30.79
N ALA A 964 -13.67 22.42 -31.67
CA ALA A 964 -14.74 21.44 -31.85
C ALA A 964 -14.54 20.27 -30.88
N VAL A 965 -15.41 20.16 -29.88
CA VAL A 965 -15.65 18.90 -29.15
C VAL A 965 -16.50 18.01 -30.06
N HIS A 966 -16.10 16.75 -30.24
CA HIS A 966 -16.91 15.77 -30.96
C HIS A 966 -17.41 14.70 -29.99
N GLU A 967 -18.70 14.74 -29.67
CA GLU A 967 -19.35 13.70 -28.89
C GLU A 967 -19.46 12.39 -29.70
N VAL A 968 -19.45 11.28 -28.97
CA VAL A 968 -19.56 9.91 -29.48
C VAL A 968 -21.04 9.52 -29.57
N PRO A 969 -21.55 9.07 -30.74
CA PRO A 969 -22.93 8.60 -30.85
C PRO A 969 -23.14 7.25 -30.13
N GLU A 970 -24.16 7.18 -29.25
CA GLU A 970 -24.63 5.93 -28.66
C GLU A 970 -25.43 5.12 -29.71
N PHE A 971 -25.00 3.89 -30.04
CA PHE A 971 -25.68 3.03 -31.02
C PHE A 971 -26.48 1.91 -30.33
N LYS A 972 -27.76 1.77 -30.70
CA LYS A 972 -28.63 0.67 -30.29
C LYS A 972 -29.19 -0.07 -31.51
N GLY A 973 -28.90 -1.37 -31.62
CA GLY A 973 -29.80 -2.33 -32.29
C GLY A 973 -29.18 -3.32 -33.29
N GLY A 974 -29.53 -4.61 -33.10
CA GLY A 974 -30.02 -5.49 -34.18
C GLY A 974 -28.98 -6.24 -35.04
N VAL A 975 -29.22 -7.56 -35.22
CA VAL A 975 -28.38 -8.47 -36.03
C VAL A 975 -28.98 -8.81 -37.41
N ASN A 976 -28.08 -9.25 -38.30
CA ASN A 976 -28.27 -10.02 -39.55
C ASN A 976 -28.66 -9.30 -40.85
N ALA A 977 -27.68 -9.18 -41.76
CA ALA A 977 -27.69 -9.80 -43.10
C ALA A 977 -26.30 -9.68 -43.77
N ALA A 978 -25.95 -10.57 -44.70
CA ALA A 978 -24.71 -10.55 -45.46
C ALA A 978 -24.95 -10.17 -46.92
N GLU A 979 -24.05 -9.39 -47.53
CA GLU A 979 -23.35 -9.76 -48.79
C GLU A 979 -22.25 -8.73 -49.14
N ALA A 980 -21.36 -9.09 -50.06
CA ALA A 980 -20.18 -8.29 -50.42
C ALA A 980 -20.40 -7.47 -51.72
N ALA A 981 -19.82 -6.27 -51.79
CA ALA A 981 -19.66 -5.53 -53.04
C ALA A 981 -18.38 -4.66 -53.02
N VAL A 982 -17.83 -4.42 -54.21
CA VAL A 982 -16.52 -3.81 -54.48
C VAL A 982 -16.70 -2.39 -55.05
N HIS A 983 -15.83 -1.43 -54.66
CA HIS A 983 -15.27 -0.36 -55.50
C HIS A 983 -14.23 0.42 -54.68
N GLU A 984 -12.94 0.36 -55.01
CA GLU A 984 -12.20 1.18 -55.99
C GLU A 984 -11.55 2.45 -55.39
N VAL A 985 -10.21 2.49 -55.49
CA VAL A 985 -9.36 3.64 -55.15
C VAL A 985 -8.81 4.20 -56.48
N PRO A 986 -8.85 5.52 -56.73
CA PRO A 986 -8.29 6.09 -57.95
C PRO A 986 -6.76 6.01 -58.00
N GLU A 987 -6.20 5.57 -59.14
CA GLU A 987 -4.76 5.67 -59.44
C GLU A 987 -4.29 7.14 -59.48
N PHE A 988 -3.11 7.41 -58.90
CA PHE A 988 -2.25 8.51 -59.36
C PHE A 988 -0.92 7.94 -59.90
N LYS A 989 -0.42 8.49 -61.01
CA LYS A 989 0.57 7.83 -61.88
C LYS A 989 1.93 8.50 -61.89
N GLY A 990 2.96 7.70 -61.63
CA GLY A 990 4.21 7.67 -62.39
C GLY A 990 5.37 8.58 -61.92
N GLY A 991 6.59 8.03 -61.92
CA GLY A 991 7.81 8.81 -61.65
C GLY A 991 9.07 8.02 -61.26
N VAL A 992 9.33 6.87 -61.89
CA VAL A 992 10.48 5.99 -61.55
C VAL A 992 11.85 6.60 -61.87
N ASN A 993 12.82 6.38 -60.98
CA ASN A 993 14.03 5.61 -61.33
C ASN A 993 14.71 5.02 -60.09
N ALA A 994 15.21 3.78 -60.21
CA ALA A 994 15.64 2.94 -59.10
C ALA A 994 17.07 2.41 -59.28
N VAL A 995 17.69 1.98 -58.18
CA VAL A 995 18.61 0.83 -58.15
C VAL A 995 18.29 0.00 -56.89
N GLU A 996 18.22 -1.31 -57.04
CA GLU A 996 17.65 -2.26 -56.07
C GLU A 996 18.66 -2.77 -55.03
N ALA A 997 18.15 -3.11 -53.84
CA ALA A 997 18.55 -4.32 -53.12
C ALA A 997 17.32 -4.86 -52.36
N ALA A 998 17.02 -6.15 -52.52
CA ALA A 998 15.71 -6.70 -52.18
C ALA A 998 15.42 -6.77 -50.68
N VAL A 999 14.28 -6.20 -50.28
CA VAL A 999 13.58 -6.49 -49.02
C VAL A 999 12.58 -7.60 -49.29
N ASN A 1000 12.64 -8.69 -48.52
CA ASN A 1000 11.53 -9.64 -48.45
C ASN A 1000 10.50 -9.07 -47.47
N GLU A 1001 9.34 -8.66 -47.99
CA GLU A 1001 8.21 -8.24 -47.15
C GLU A 1001 7.67 -9.43 -46.35
N ALA A 1002 7.62 -9.28 -45.03
CA ALA A 1002 6.84 -10.13 -44.14
C ALA A 1002 5.65 -9.32 -43.63
N PRO A 1003 4.43 -9.90 -43.55
CA PRO A 1003 3.22 -9.13 -43.26
C PRO A 1003 3.21 -8.54 -41.84
N GLU A 1004 2.70 -7.32 -41.70
CA GLU A 1004 2.47 -6.67 -40.41
C GLU A 1004 1.57 -7.53 -39.51
N PHE A 1005 2.15 -8.01 -38.40
CA PHE A 1005 1.43 -8.74 -37.38
C PHE A 1005 0.91 -7.78 -36.30
N LYS A 1006 -0.32 -7.28 -36.46
CA LYS A 1006 -1.08 -6.66 -35.36
C LYS A 1006 -1.89 -7.72 -34.63
N GLY A 1007 -1.24 -8.41 -33.69
CA GLY A 1007 -1.86 -9.49 -32.92
C GLY A 1007 -1.24 -9.67 -31.53
N GLY A 1008 -1.71 -8.92 -30.54
CA GLY A 1008 -1.38 -9.24 -29.15
C GLY A 1008 -2.10 -10.52 -28.71
N VAL A 1009 -1.38 -11.49 -28.15
CA VAL A 1009 -1.98 -12.61 -27.41
C VAL A 1009 -1.03 -13.20 -26.38
N ASN A 1010 -1.42 -13.07 -25.11
CA ASN A 1010 -1.91 -14.25 -24.38
C ASN A 1010 -2.95 -13.84 -23.32
N ALA A 1011 -4.03 -13.20 -23.79
CA ALA A 1011 -5.30 -13.25 -23.07
C ALA A 1011 -5.91 -14.64 -23.30
N VAL A 1012 -6.13 -15.42 -22.24
CA VAL A 1012 -6.83 -16.70 -22.34
C VAL A 1012 -8.29 -16.42 -22.68
N GLN A 1013 -8.80 -17.07 -23.73
CA GLN A 1013 -10.18 -16.90 -24.19
C GLN A 1013 -11.17 -17.31 -23.10
N ALA A 1014 -11.92 -16.35 -22.57
CA ALA A 1014 -12.99 -16.60 -21.63
C ALA A 1014 -14.18 -17.28 -22.36
N LEU A 1015 -14.60 -18.44 -21.85
CA LEU A 1015 -15.86 -19.05 -22.23
C LEU A 1015 -17.01 -18.26 -21.58
N VAL A 1016 -17.96 -17.82 -22.41
CA VAL A 1016 -19.23 -17.24 -21.94
C VAL A 1016 -20.00 -18.32 -21.19
N ASN A 1017 -20.19 -18.10 -19.89
CA ASN A 1017 -21.01 -18.96 -19.03
C ASN A 1017 -22.11 -18.09 -18.44
N GLU A 1018 -23.37 -18.38 -18.75
CA GLU A 1018 -24.51 -17.67 -18.16
C GLU A 1018 -24.65 -18.00 -16.66
N LYS A 1019 -25.09 -16.99 -15.92
CA LYS A 1019 -25.01 -16.92 -14.45
C LYS A 1019 -26.28 -17.48 -13.78
N PRO A 1020 -26.21 -18.58 -13.01
CA PRO A 1020 -27.21 -18.86 -12.00
C PRO A 1020 -26.98 -17.94 -10.78
N ALA A 1021 -28.03 -17.28 -10.31
CA ALA A 1021 -27.98 -16.58 -9.03
C ALA A 1021 -28.13 -17.58 -7.88
N TYR A 1022 -27.11 -17.68 -7.02
CA TYR A 1022 -27.18 -18.46 -5.79
C TYR A 1022 -27.29 -17.52 -4.58
N THR A 1023 -28.43 -17.59 -3.88
CA THR A 1023 -28.61 -17.02 -2.54
C THR A 1023 -28.33 -18.10 -1.50
N GLY A 1024 -27.17 -18.04 -0.83
CA GLY A 1024 -26.81 -18.96 0.24
C GLY A 1024 -25.53 -18.54 0.96
N VAL A 1025 -25.48 -18.82 2.27
CA VAL A 1025 -24.48 -18.26 3.20
C VAL A 1025 -23.12 -18.96 3.07
N LEU A 1026 -22.04 -18.18 2.97
CA LEU A 1026 -20.66 -18.66 3.07
C LEU A 1026 -20.23 -18.77 4.53
N ALA A 1027 -19.81 -19.96 4.95
CA ALA A 1027 -19.24 -20.20 6.27
C ALA A 1027 -17.72 -19.97 6.28
N THR A 1028 -17.22 -19.26 7.29
CA THR A 1028 -15.79 -19.09 7.55
C THR A 1028 -15.21 -20.33 8.22
N ALA A 1029 -14.21 -20.96 7.60
CA ALA A 1029 -13.41 -21.99 8.26
C ALA A 1029 -12.41 -21.34 9.23
N GLY A 1030 -12.67 -21.48 10.54
CA GLY A 1030 -11.71 -21.16 11.60
C GLY A 1030 -11.00 -22.43 12.10
N ASP A 1031 -9.83 -22.24 12.71
CA ASP A 1031 -9.06 -23.35 13.31
C ASP A 1031 -9.86 -24.03 14.45
N GLN A 1032 -9.98 -25.36 14.37
CA GLN A 1032 -10.39 -26.20 15.50
C GLN A 1032 -9.54 -27.47 15.58
N ALA A 1033 -9.15 -27.83 16.80
CA ALA A 1033 -8.38 -29.03 17.09
C ALA A 1033 -9.21 -30.31 16.98
N ALA A 1034 -8.57 -31.43 16.64
CA ALA A 1034 -9.22 -32.71 16.46
C ALA A 1034 -9.74 -33.32 17.79
N PRO A 1035 -10.94 -33.92 17.82
CA PRO A 1035 -11.46 -34.58 19.01
C PRO A 1035 -10.74 -35.92 19.28
N THR A 1036 -10.26 -36.08 20.51
CA THR A 1036 -9.81 -37.37 21.06
C THR A 1036 -10.98 -38.30 21.32
N VAL A 1037 -10.87 -39.57 20.92
CA VAL A 1037 -11.82 -40.64 21.28
C VAL A 1037 -11.09 -41.73 22.05
N GLU A 1038 -11.70 -42.20 23.14
CA GLU A 1038 -11.11 -43.16 24.06
C GLU A 1038 -11.02 -44.59 23.51
N LYS A 1039 -10.13 -45.37 24.11
CA LYS A 1039 -9.72 -46.72 23.73
C LYS A 1039 -10.41 -47.79 24.59
N PRO A 1040 -11.15 -48.74 24.01
CA PRO A 1040 -11.47 -50.03 24.66
C PRO A 1040 -10.35 -51.05 24.42
N GLU A 1041 -10.11 -51.96 25.37
CA GLU A 1041 -9.01 -52.93 25.32
C GLU A 1041 -9.45 -54.41 25.28
N TYR A 1042 -8.91 -55.15 24.29
CA TYR A 1042 -8.61 -56.60 24.26
C TYR A 1042 -9.76 -57.65 24.29
N PRO A 1043 -9.55 -58.93 23.82
CA PRO A 1043 -8.26 -59.60 23.53
C PRO A 1043 -8.08 -60.38 22.19
N LEU A 1044 -6.80 -60.50 21.81
CA LEU A 1044 -6.03 -61.63 21.20
C LEU A 1044 -6.78 -62.95 20.84
N THR A 1045 -6.52 -63.77 19.80
CA THR A 1045 -5.47 -63.99 18.74
C THR A 1045 -6.01 -65.08 17.73
N PRO A 1046 -5.22 -65.80 16.89
CA PRO A 1046 -4.59 -65.44 15.61
C PRO A 1046 -5.09 -66.25 14.35
N SER A 1047 -4.51 -65.95 13.17
CA SER A 1047 -4.60 -66.57 11.80
C SER A 1047 -4.56 -68.12 11.73
N PRO A 1048 -4.90 -68.86 10.60
CA PRO A 1048 -4.31 -68.62 9.25
C PRO A 1048 -4.91 -69.22 7.91
N VAL A 1049 -4.28 -68.83 6.77
CA VAL A 1049 -4.15 -69.41 5.38
C VAL A 1049 -5.35 -69.57 4.40
N ALA A 1050 -5.01 -69.44 3.09
CA ALA A 1050 -5.59 -70.08 1.88
C ALA A 1050 -6.87 -69.46 1.25
N ASP A 1051 -7.10 -69.41 -0.07
CA ASP A 1051 -6.22 -69.52 -1.26
C ASP A 1051 -6.98 -68.97 -2.52
N ALA A 1052 -6.36 -69.02 -3.71
CA ALA A 1052 -6.96 -69.07 -5.09
C ALA A 1052 -8.53 -69.11 -5.27
N LYS A 1053 -9.20 -68.57 -6.32
CA LYS A 1053 -8.83 -68.23 -7.72
C LYS A 1053 -10.00 -67.54 -8.48
N THR A 1054 -9.70 -66.52 -9.30
CA THR A 1054 -10.12 -66.25 -10.72
C THR A 1054 -11.44 -66.74 -11.37
N LEU A 1055 -12.07 -65.85 -12.19
CA LEU A 1055 -12.74 -66.01 -13.52
C LEU A 1055 -14.26 -65.66 -13.69
N GLU A 1056 -14.50 -64.70 -14.61
CA GLU A 1056 -15.47 -64.65 -15.75
C GLU A 1056 -17.00 -64.77 -15.50
N ASP A 1057 -17.82 -63.76 -15.78
CA ASP A 1057 -18.32 -63.20 -17.09
C ASP A 1057 -19.63 -63.85 -17.59
N LYS A 1058 -20.73 -63.07 -17.65
CA LYS A 1058 -21.57 -62.82 -18.87
C LYS A 1058 -22.86 -62.03 -18.65
N GLU A 1059 -23.41 -61.55 -19.77
CA GLU A 1059 -24.41 -60.48 -19.90
C GLU A 1059 -25.89 -60.91 -20.08
N GLU A 1060 -26.76 -59.89 -19.92
CA GLU A 1060 -28.01 -59.58 -20.64
C GLU A 1060 -29.41 -60.14 -20.28
N LYS A 1061 -30.26 -59.15 -19.89
CA LYS A 1061 -31.67 -58.85 -20.30
C LYS A 1061 -32.89 -59.38 -19.52
N LEU A 1062 -33.84 -58.45 -19.37
CA LEU A 1062 -35.14 -58.46 -18.64
C LEU A 1062 -36.33 -58.74 -19.59
N PRO A 1063 -37.59 -58.95 -19.11
CA PRO A 1063 -38.55 -57.82 -18.94
C PRO A 1063 -39.72 -57.97 -17.90
N ALA A 1064 -40.41 -56.83 -17.60
CA ALA A 1064 -41.85 -56.65 -17.22
C ALA A 1064 -42.41 -57.22 -15.86
N THR A 1065 -43.40 -56.65 -15.12
CA THR A 1065 -44.32 -55.47 -15.22
C THR A 1065 -45.11 -55.17 -13.91
N GLY A 1066 -45.46 -53.89 -13.60
CA GLY A 1066 -46.57 -53.37 -12.74
C GLY A 1066 -46.41 -53.44 -11.19
N GLU A 1067 -46.44 -52.38 -10.35
CA GLU A 1067 -47.35 -51.22 -10.08
C GLU A 1067 -48.62 -51.51 -9.24
N HIS A 1068 -48.95 -50.78 -8.15
CA HIS A 1068 -48.32 -49.65 -7.41
C HIS A 1068 -48.20 -50.02 -5.88
N GLY A 1069 -47.94 -49.17 -4.86
CA GLY A 1069 -47.81 -47.70 -4.74
C GLY A 1069 -47.58 -47.21 -3.27
N SER A 1070 -47.90 -45.93 -3.00
CA SER A 1070 -47.84 -45.14 -1.72
C SER A 1070 -46.51 -45.03 -0.91
N GLU A 1071 -45.75 -44.00 -1.27
CA GLU A 1071 -45.01 -42.99 -0.46
C GLU A 1071 -43.72 -43.27 0.37
N ALA A 1072 -42.74 -42.38 0.07
CA ALA A 1072 -41.73 -41.74 0.95
C ALA A 1072 -40.35 -42.40 1.22
N ALA A 1073 -39.35 -42.14 0.35
CA ALA A 1073 -37.93 -42.00 0.73
C ALA A 1073 -37.04 -41.29 -0.34
N LEU A 1074 -36.21 -40.33 0.12
CA LEU A 1074 -34.80 -40.01 -0.21
C LEU A 1074 -34.16 -40.13 -1.65
N PHE A 1075 -33.48 -39.03 -2.02
CA PHE A 1075 -32.13 -38.92 -2.67
C PHE A 1075 -31.88 -39.11 -4.20
N LEU A 1076 -31.24 -38.06 -4.75
CA LEU A 1076 -30.21 -37.98 -5.83
C LEU A 1076 -30.50 -38.18 -7.34
N ALA A 1077 -30.04 -37.16 -8.08
CA ALA A 1077 -29.24 -37.20 -9.34
C ALA A 1077 -29.86 -36.76 -10.69
N SER A 1078 -29.17 -35.76 -11.28
CA SER A 1078 -28.96 -35.45 -12.71
C SER A 1078 -30.10 -34.98 -13.65
N VAL A 1079 -29.98 -33.70 -14.04
CA VAL A 1079 -30.02 -33.16 -15.42
C VAL A 1079 -31.25 -33.44 -16.31
N SER A 1080 -32.12 -32.43 -16.50
CA SER A 1080 -32.39 -31.79 -17.82
C SER A 1080 -33.47 -30.69 -17.79
N ILE A 1081 -33.08 -29.51 -18.26
CA ILE A 1081 -33.81 -28.42 -18.95
C ILE A 1081 -35.31 -28.68 -19.29
N ALA A 1082 -36.23 -27.79 -18.84
CA ALA A 1082 -37.22 -27.08 -19.70
C ALA A 1082 -38.19 -26.14 -18.93
N LEU A 1083 -38.44 -24.97 -19.54
CA LEU A 1083 -39.61 -24.08 -19.49
C LEU A 1083 -40.34 -23.76 -18.16
N SER A 1084 -40.36 -22.47 -17.82
CA SER A 1084 -41.48 -21.83 -17.12
C SER A 1084 -42.65 -21.56 -18.07
N ALA A 1085 -43.89 -21.90 -17.70
CA ALA A 1085 -45.10 -21.16 -18.09
C ALA A 1085 -46.37 -21.58 -17.33
N ALA A 1086 -47.03 -20.59 -16.71
CA ALA A 1086 -48.48 -20.44 -16.50
C ALA A 1086 -49.38 -21.64 -16.11
N VAL A 1087 -49.94 -21.57 -14.90
CA VAL A 1087 -51.26 -22.16 -14.61
C VAL A 1087 -52.36 -21.25 -15.17
N LEU A 1088 -53.22 -21.78 -16.04
CA LEU A 1088 -54.62 -21.33 -16.17
C LEU A 1088 -55.51 -22.34 -16.91
N ALA A 1089 -56.71 -22.55 -16.35
CA ALA A 1089 -57.94 -23.03 -17.03
C ALA A 1089 -58.02 -24.46 -17.62
N SER A 1090 -58.28 -25.43 -16.76
CA SER A 1090 -59.50 -26.29 -16.80
C SER A 1090 -60.13 -26.72 -18.15
N LYS A 1091 -60.17 -28.03 -18.45
CA LYS A 1091 -61.39 -28.89 -18.38
C LYS A 1091 -61.21 -30.30 -18.98
N ARG A 1092 -61.69 -31.30 -18.21
CA ARG A 1092 -62.34 -32.57 -18.61
C ARG A 1092 -61.62 -33.55 -19.55
N LYS A 1093 -61.38 -34.75 -18.99
CA LYS A 1093 -61.92 -36.05 -19.46
C LYS A 1093 -62.18 -36.19 -20.97
N GLU A 1094 -61.46 -37.07 -21.65
CA GLU A 1094 -61.78 -38.52 -21.72
C GLU A 1094 -60.57 -39.29 -22.29
N ASP A 1095 -60.48 -40.58 -21.91
CA ASP A 1095 -59.55 -41.66 -22.32
C ASP A 1095 -58.01 -41.45 -22.24
#